data_AF-A0A978TTP2-F1
#
_entry.id   AF-A0A978TTP2-F1
#
_cell.length_a   1.000
_cell.length_b   1.000
_cell.length_c   1.000
_cell.angle_alpha   90.00
_cell.angle_beta   90.00
_cell.angle_gamma   90.00
#
_symmetry.space_group_name_H-M   'P 1'
#
loop_
_entity.id
_entity.type
_entity.pdbx_description
1 polymer ?
#
loop_
_entity_poly.entity_id
_entity_poly.type
_entity_poly.pdbx_seq_one_letter_code
_entity_poly.pdbx_strand_id
1 'polypeptide(L)'
;MFFKPIQGLVSRLIFTLFLILILGCLSPETALAATVDRPILTVELLQERLKLPEQNNGNQTIDLKHLEIDLRSENSEFRDRFYSLLQARLTRSSHVSLDLSDSIVKGSFDGSLLALRVPLYGQALSPLFTPEELEQLQRDRRRISQLRSLSRLILDESQLNNVSNLKLAVFRSGLILKNTRFLDSVNFNNIFFLDRVEAQGAIFSRDADWSETRFSQPFSLTDASFGAIARFRNSIFFDQSNFARVHFKGDAIFIGSTFENTVNFHQAQFDSAANFTRTHWKGNADLSQTHWQDRAQFSKSDFDRALFLSEATFLSNITFRESLFSQPVNLRGANIWGLMDFSDTRFSHSAYLNIAELNFDSDRATITGNPGQIGKILSIPTLQGNENLLQNLVRNFRIQEQIADANQIEYQIARLWQQELGDRFRGIDINTAHPETLAKIGFSPQQVTAILNYRKQQPFVNSNEILNLDEIDLATYIKVRDRLVFRLPISLFGWFDMGLDWLGLSLLLWLSCYGTNFGLVFGIGLLTIAYFSGLFWWIDRDRQYLPHQTLPHLGESLWMLGSFIILSTFGLLAIFRNSAQPWLTLLCLAAILVPLPTCFLGSLYRRKFESESFELSYFVEEGTLRQLRLAIGRLPIVPRYPLFRERYLPLLLDRRWNWLNYYDFSLNNLFKFGFNDIRLRDTHLPGEIASLVWYQWILGLLYITLLFWTLSRTIPGLNLLIYLK
;
A
#
# COMPACT_ATOMS: atom_id res chain seq x y z
N MET A 1 17.85 -37.59 10.74
CA MET A 1 18.03 -38.63 11.77
C MET A 1 18.24 -37.92 13.09
N PHE A 2 17.51 -38.35 14.13
CA PHE A 2 17.51 -37.92 15.53
C PHE A 2 16.68 -36.68 15.95
N PHE A 3 15.65 -37.02 16.75
CA PHE A 3 14.76 -36.21 17.58
C PHE A 3 13.56 -35.46 16.96
N LYS A 4 12.63 -36.25 16.37
CA LYS A 4 11.19 -36.05 16.57
C LYS A 4 10.66 -37.18 17.46
N PRO A 5 10.35 -36.91 18.73
CA PRO A 5 9.00 -37.18 19.21
C PRO A 5 8.57 -36.13 20.27
N ILE A 6 8.22 -34.92 19.84
CA ILE A 6 7.53 -33.93 20.71
C ILE A 6 6.26 -33.37 20.02
N GLN A 7 6.08 -33.61 18.72
CA GLN A 7 4.89 -33.16 17.97
C GLN A 7 3.60 -33.94 18.30
N GLY A 8 3.69 -35.13 18.91
CA GLY A 8 2.51 -35.94 19.25
C GLY A 8 1.82 -35.53 20.57
N LEU A 9 2.55 -34.96 21.53
CA LEU A 9 1.99 -34.59 22.83
C LEU A 9 1.42 -33.17 22.81
N VAL A 10 2.08 -32.23 22.11
CA VAL A 10 1.60 -30.85 21.94
C VAL A 10 0.37 -30.81 21.02
N SER A 11 0.30 -31.65 19.99
CA SER A 11 -0.91 -31.77 19.16
C SER A 11 -2.09 -32.34 19.95
N ARG A 12 -1.87 -33.31 20.86
CA ARG A 12 -2.95 -33.84 21.71
C ARG A 12 -3.37 -32.90 22.83
N LEU A 13 -2.45 -32.10 23.40
CA LEU A 13 -2.76 -31.05 24.38
C LEU A 13 -3.47 -29.86 23.75
N ILE A 14 -3.09 -29.45 22.53
CA ILE A 14 -3.78 -28.40 21.78
C ILE A 14 -5.14 -28.92 21.31
N PHE A 15 -5.27 -30.17 20.86
CA PHE A 15 -6.56 -30.72 20.46
C PHE A 15 -7.49 -30.96 21.66
N THR A 16 -6.98 -31.29 22.85
CA THR A 16 -7.80 -31.37 24.08
C THR A 16 -8.13 -30.00 24.66
N LEU A 17 -7.24 -29.00 24.60
CA LEU A 17 -7.61 -27.60 24.93
C LEU A 17 -8.59 -27.01 23.92
N PHE A 18 -8.48 -27.36 22.64
CA PHE A 18 -9.40 -26.92 21.58
C PHE A 18 -10.75 -27.64 21.71
N LEU A 19 -10.76 -28.91 22.14
CA LEU A 19 -11.99 -29.62 22.47
C LEU A 19 -12.64 -29.06 23.75
N ILE A 20 -11.87 -28.59 24.73
CA ILE A 20 -12.38 -27.91 25.94
C ILE A 20 -12.88 -26.49 25.62
N LEU A 21 -12.28 -25.78 24.64
CA LEU A 21 -12.80 -24.51 24.13
C LEU A 21 -14.07 -24.69 23.28
N ILE A 22 -14.19 -25.81 22.55
CA ILE A 22 -15.39 -26.14 21.76
C ILE A 22 -16.50 -26.74 22.64
N LEU A 23 -16.17 -27.45 23.71
CA LEU A 23 -17.13 -27.87 24.76
C LEU A 23 -17.46 -26.77 25.77
N GLY A 24 -16.74 -25.64 25.75
CA GLY A 24 -17.06 -24.39 26.45
C GLY A 24 -17.86 -23.39 25.61
N CYS A 25 -18.09 -23.69 24.33
CA CYS A 25 -18.97 -22.94 23.43
C CYS A 25 -20.22 -23.75 23.07
N LEU A 26 -20.77 -24.48 24.03
CA LEU A 26 -22.22 -24.62 24.12
C LEU A 26 -22.70 -23.31 24.73
N SER A 27 -23.09 -22.38 23.88
CA SER A 27 -23.97 -21.29 24.28
C SER A 27 -25.09 -21.89 25.15
N PRO A 28 -25.33 -21.40 26.38
CA PRO A 28 -26.62 -21.65 26.98
C PRO A 28 -27.65 -20.95 26.10
N GLU A 29 -28.36 -21.75 25.29
CA GLU A 29 -29.73 -21.41 24.98
C GLU A 29 -30.43 -21.12 26.31
N THR A 30 -30.93 -19.89 26.43
CA THR A 30 -31.99 -19.48 27.36
C THR A 30 -31.69 -19.54 28.87
N ALA A 31 -32.17 -18.49 29.56
CA ALA A 31 -32.13 -18.23 31.01
C ALA A 31 -30.75 -17.75 31.54
N LEU A 32 -30.60 -16.60 32.18
CA LEU A 32 -31.56 -15.71 32.83
C LEU A 32 -31.38 -14.28 32.32
N ALA A 33 -32.37 -13.80 31.56
CA ALA A 33 -32.78 -12.42 31.80
C ALA A 33 -33.32 -12.43 33.22
N ALA A 34 -32.70 -11.66 34.13
CA ALA A 34 -33.46 -11.18 35.26
C ALA A 34 -34.75 -10.60 34.66
N THR A 35 -35.87 -11.26 34.91
CA THR A 35 -37.19 -10.74 34.61
C THR A 35 -37.35 -9.53 35.51
N VAL A 36 -36.78 -8.40 35.09
CA VAL A 36 -37.27 -7.11 35.51
C VAL A 36 -38.73 -7.17 35.12
N ASP A 37 -39.61 -7.21 36.12
CA ASP A 37 -41.05 -7.22 35.91
C ASP A 37 -41.37 -5.89 35.23
N ARG A 38 -41.57 -5.92 33.91
CA ARG A 38 -41.80 -4.72 33.11
C ARG A 38 -43.30 -4.52 33.04
N PRO A 39 -43.83 -3.41 33.59
CA PRO A 39 -45.25 -3.16 33.47
C PRO A 39 -45.63 -2.98 31.99
N ILE A 40 -46.76 -3.55 31.61
CA ILE A 40 -47.35 -3.33 30.28
C ILE A 40 -47.86 -1.89 30.24
N LEU A 41 -47.52 -1.16 29.17
CA LEU A 41 -48.00 0.20 28.98
C LEU A 41 -49.50 0.18 28.69
N THR A 42 -50.32 0.69 29.63
CA THR A 42 -51.75 0.94 29.41
C THR A 42 -51.99 2.37 28.91
N VAL A 43 -53.20 2.65 28.39
CA VAL A 43 -53.56 4.00 27.90
C VAL A 43 -53.54 5.02 29.04
N GLU A 44 -53.97 4.61 30.25
CA GLU A 44 -53.99 5.47 31.43
C GLU A 44 -52.58 5.87 31.85
N LEU A 45 -51.66 4.89 31.89
CA LEU A 45 -50.26 5.14 32.21
C LEU A 45 -49.60 6.04 31.16
N LEU A 46 -49.89 5.83 29.87
CA LEU A 46 -49.41 6.71 28.79
C LEU A 46 -49.89 8.15 28.99
N GLN A 47 -51.18 8.35 29.31
CA GLN A 47 -51.73 9.69 29.54
C GLN A 47 -51.13 10.37 30.77
N GLU A 48 -50.84 9.61 31.83
CA GLU A 48 -50.15 10.10 33.02
C GLU A 48 -48.73 10.59 32.68
N ARG A 49 -47.95 9.75 32.00
CA ARG A 49 -46.59 10.09 31.55
C ARG A 49 -46.54 11.28 30.58
N LEU A 50 -47.58 11.46 29.77
CA LEU A 50 -47.69 12.61 28.87
C LEU A 50 -48.01 13.93 29.60
N LYS A 51 -48.65 13.89 30.77
CA LYS A 51 -48.98 15.07 31.58
C LYS A 51 -47.81 15.55 32.44
N LEU A 52 -46.93 14.64 32.86
CA LEU A 52 -45.78 14.92 33.73
C LEU A 52 -44.46 14.53 33.02
N PRO A 53 -44.01 15.31 32.02
CA PRO A 53 -42.71 15.04 31.39
C PRO A 53 -41.57 15.29 32.39
N GLU A 54 -40.59 14.39 32.41
CA GLU A 54 -39.37 14.59 33.20
C GLU A 54 -38.59 15.77 32.65
N GLN A 55 -38.10 16.65 33.53
CA GLN A 55 -37.15 17.69 33.14
C GLN A 55 -35.74 17.16 33.30
N ASN A 56 -35.02 17.02 32.20
CA ASN A 56 -33.62 16.63 32.21
C ASN A 56 -32.80 17.72 31.52
N ASN A 57 -31.97 18.44 32.29
CA ASN A 57 -31.09 19.52 31.82
C ASN A 57 -31.79 20.58 30.94
N GLY A 58 -33.03 20.97 31.28
CA GLY A 58 -33.79 22.03 30.58
C GLY A 58 -34.64 21.56 29.39
N ASN A 59 -34.52 20.30 28.96
CA ASN A 59 -35.42 19.69 27.96
C ASN A 59 -36.47 18.81 28.65
N GLN A 60 -37.68 18.80 28.11
CA GLN A 60 -38.75 17.91 28.56
C GLN A 60 -38.59 16.55 27.89
N THR A 61 -38.77 15.45 28.63
CA THR A 61 -38.69 14.10 28.07
C THR A 61 -39.95 13.32 28.44
N ILE A 62 -40.58 12.70 27.45
CA ILE A 62 -41.65 11.72 27.66
C ILE A 62 -40.94 10.41 28.02
N ASP A 63 -40.97 10.09 29.32
CA ASP A 63 -40.34 8.90 29.86
C ASP A 63 -41.25 7.67 29.70
N LEU A 64 -40.88 6.77 28.79
CA LEU A 64 -41.47 5.46 28.58
C LEU A 64 -40.42 4.34 28.76
N LYS A 65 -39.51 4.51 29.72
CA LYS A 65 -38.47 3.53 30.05
C LYS A 65 -38.98 2.29 30.77
N HIS A 66 -38.28 1.17 30.58
CA HIS A 66 -38.52 -0.10 31.28
C HIS A 66 -39.94 -0.66 31.10
N LEU A 67 -40.59 -0.37 29.97
CA LEU A 67 -41.97 -0.79 29.71
C LEU A 67 -42.06 -1.89 28.66
N GLU A 68 -43.15 -2.65 28.71
CA GLU A 68 -43.58 -3.49 27.61
C GLU A 68 -44.67 -2.78 26.81
N ILE A 69 -44.42 -2.51 25.53
CA ILE A 69 -45.32 -1.80 24.63
C ILE A 69 -45.84 -2.81 23.59
N ASP A 70 -47.13 -3.12 23.67
CA ASP A 70 -47.77 -4.09 22.78
C ASP A 70 -48.53 -3.42 21.64
N LEU A 71 -47.90 -3.35 20.46
CA LEU A 71 -48.43 -2.76 19.23
C LEU A 71 -48.87 -3.82 18.20
N ARG A 72 -49.05 -5.08 18.63
CA ARG A 72 -49.48 -6.15 17.74
C ARG A 72 -50.91 -5.90 17.24
N SER A 73 -51.28 -6.53 16.12
CA SER A 73 -52.58 -6.34 15.48
C SER A 73 -53.77 -6.72 16.37
N GLU A 74 -53.57 -7.65 17.31
CA GLU A 74 -54.56 -8.07 18.30
C GLU A 74 -54.95 -6.92 19.25
N ASN A 75 -54.06 -5.94 19.46
CA ASN A 75 -54.27 -4.78 20.31
C ASN A 75 -54.34 -3.46 19.50
N SER A 76 -55.08 -3.50 18.39
CA SER A 76 -55.19 -2.36 17.46
C SER A 76 -55.74 -1.08 18.11
N GLU A 77 -56.69 -1.19 19.04
CA GLU A 77 -57.25 -0.02 19.74
C GLU A 77 -56.18 0.71 20.57
N PHE A 78 -55.38 -0.02 21.36
CA PHE A 78 -54.28 0.57 22.10
C PHE A 78 -53.24 1.17 21.16
N ARG A 79 -52.85 0.45 20.10
CA ARG A 79 -51.86 0.90 19.12
C ARG A 79 -52.27 2.23 18.48
N ASP A 80 -53.52 2.35 18.03
CA ASP A 80 -54.00 3.56 17.36
C ASP A 80 -54.10 4.75 18.35
N ARG A 81 -54.49 4.48 19.61
CA ARG A 81 -54.44 5.48 20.71
C ARG A 81 -53.01 5.88 21.06
N PHE A 82 -52.07 4.93 21.08
CA PHE A 82 -50.66 5.16 21.35
C PHE A 82 -50.06 6.15 20.34
N TYR A 83 -50.23 5.87 19.05
CA TYR A 83 -49.73 6.76 17.99
C TYR A 83 -50.41 8.13 18.00
N SER A 84 -51.74 8.20 18.15
CA SER A 84 -52.47 9.48 18.13
C SER A 84 -52.13 10.39 19.33
N LEU A 85 -52.01 9.82 20.54
CA LEU A 85 -51.65 10.58 21.75
C LEU A 85 -50.20 11.09 21.69
N LEU A 86 -49.26 10.24 21.27
CA LEU A 86 -47.86 10.65 21.13
C LEU A 86 -47.69 11.68 20.01
N GLN A 87 -48.29 11.46 18.84
CA GLN A 87 -48.24 12.42 17.74
C GLN A 87 -48.78 13.79 18.17
N ALA A 88 -49.92 13.84 18.89
CA ALA A 88 -50.50 15.08 19.37
C ALA A 88 -49.57 15.86 20.34
N ARG A 89 -48.71 15.15 21.10
CA ARG A 89 -47.75 15.79 22.02
C ARG A 89 -46.46 16.19 21.31
N LEU A 90 -45.85 15.28 20.55
CA LEU A 90 -44.59 15.48 19.83
C LEU A 90 -44.70 16.58 18.76
N THR A 91 -45.90 16.79 18.20
CA THR A 91 -46.15 17.86 17.21
C THR A 91 -46.50 19.22 17.80
N ARG A 92 -46.72 19.35 19.11
CA ARG A 92 -47.08 20.65 19.73
C ARG A 92 -45.88 21.45 20.20
N SER A 93 -44.77 20.81 20.54
CA SER A 93 -43.61 21.45 21.17
C SER A 93 -42.30 20.89 20.65
N SER A 94 -41.40 21.78 20.22
CA SER A 94 -40.05 21.48 19.70
C SER A 94 -39.06 20.97 20.76
N HIS A 95 -39.39 21.01 22.05
CA HIS A 95 -38.46 20.73 23.16
C HIS A 95 -38.75 19.45 23.94
N VAL A 96 -39.56 18.55 23.38
CA VAL A 96 -39.93 17.30 24.06
C VAL A 96 -39.24 16.13 23.38
N SER A 97 -38.36 15.41 24.06
CA SER A 97 -37.76 14.15 23.56
C SER A 97 -38.62 12.94 23.94
N LEU A 98 -38.59 11.88 23.14
CA LEU A 98 -39.25 10.59 23.43
C LEU A 98 -38.19 9.58 23.88
N ASP A 99 -38.36 9.02 25.07
CA ASP A 99 -37.42 8.05 25.64
C ASP A 99 -38.08 6.69 25.86
N LEU A 100 -37.64 5.70 25.09
CA LEU A 100 -38.09 4.30 25.12
C LEU A 100 -37.01 3.38 25.68
N SER A 101 -36.05 3.92 26.45
CA SER A 101 -34.89 3.15 26.90
C SER A 101 -35.26 1.94 27.76
N ASP A 102 -34.53 0.85 27.55
CA ASP A 102 -34.69 -0.44 28.22
C ASP A 102 -36.10 -1.06 28.06
N SER A 103 -36.91 -0.60 27.10
CA SER A 103 -38.27 -1.10 26.83
C SER A 103 -38.30 -2.22 25.78
N ILE A 104 -39.36 -3.03 25.78
CA ILE A 104 -39.65 -4.04 24.74
C ILE A 104 -40.86 -3.57 23.93
N VAL A 105 -40.71 -3.53 22.61
CA VAL A 105 -41.79 -3.21 21.67
C VAL A 105 -42.17 -4.48 20.91
N LYS A 106 -43.43 -4.89 21.06
CA LYS A 106 -44.04 -6.03 20.34
C LYS A 106 -44.91 -5.48 19.21
N GLY A 107 -44.93 -6.12 18.05
CA GLY A 107 -45.65 -5.61 16.88
C GLY A 107 -44.85 -4.56 16.09
N SER A 108 -45.32 -4.27 14.87
CA SER A 108 -44.62 -3.37 13.95
C SER A 108 -44.63 -1.93 14.46
N PHE A 109 -43.44 -1.33 14.54
CA PHE A 109 -43.26 0.05 14.98
C PHE A 109 -43.07 0.97 13.77
N ASP A 110 -44.02 1.89 13.53
CA ASP A 110 -43.97 2.85 12.44
C ASP A 110 -43.77 4.27 12.98
N GLY A 111 -42.52 4.74 12.95
CA GLY A 111 -42.15 6.08 13.38
C GLY A 111 -42.75 7.18 12.50
N SER A 112 -43.18 6.85 11.27
CA SER A 112 -43.77 7.83 10.36
C SER A 112 -45.18 8.27 10.79
N LEU A 113 -45.84 7.48 11.64
CA LEU A 113 -47.11 7.84 12.28
C LEU A 113 -46.93 8.85 13.42
N LEU A 114 -45.74 8.89 14.03
CA LEU A 114 -45.41 9.85 15.08
C LEU A 114 -44.94 11.21 14.53
N ALA A 115 -44.52 11.24 13.27
CA ALA A 115 -44.01 12.44 12.62
C ALA A 115 -45.12 13.42 12.18
N LEU A 116 -44.79 14.71 12.12
CA LEU A 116 -45.62 15.74 11.52
C LEU A 116 -45.59 15.60 9.99
N ARG A 117 -46.75 15.51 9.34
CA ARG A 117 -46.84 15.47 7.88
C ARG A 117 -46.93 16.88 7.32
N VAL A 118 -45.92 17.28 6.56
CA VAL A 118 -45.75 18.66 6.08
C VAL A 118 -45.67 18.68 4.54
N PRO A 119 -46.28 19.65 3.85
CA PRO A 119 -46.13 19.80 2.41
C PRO A 119 -44.68 20.10 2.01
N LEU A 120 -44.26 19.64 0.83
CA LEU A 120 -42.89 19.87 0.32
C LEU A 120 -42.56 21.35 0.03
N TYR A 121 -43.57 22.21 -0.20
CA TYR A 121 -43.39 23.62 -0.56
C TYR A 121 -44.47 24.54 0.02
N GLY A 122 -44.16 25.85 0.06
CA GLY A 122 -45.13 26.93 0.29
C GLY A 122 -44.77 27.88 1.45
N GLN A 123 -45.39 29.07 1.43
CA GLN A 123 -45.37 30.06 2.53
C GLN A 123 -45.95 29.50 3.85
N ALA A 124 -46.59 28.34 3.81
CA ALA A 124 -47.15 27.62 4.95
C ALA A 124 -46.11 26.89 5.84
N LEU A 125 -44.84 26.82 5.42
CA LEU A 125 -43.76 26.20 6.21
C LEU A 125 -43.22 27.11 7.30
N SER A 126 -43.09 28.41 7.01
CA SER A 126 -42.54 29.41 7.91
C SER A 126 -43.24 29.51 9.28
N PRO A 127 -44.57 29.38 9.40
CA PRO A 127 -45.22 29.37 10.72
C PRO A 127 -45.08 28.03 11.48
N LEU A 128 -44.64 26.95 10.83
CA LEU A 128 -44.58 25.60 11.42
C LEU A 128 -43.22 25.24 12.03
N PHE A 129 -42.16 25.95 11.63
CA PHE A 129 -40.77 25.64 11.96
C PHE A 129 -40.03 26.89 12.47
N THR A 130 -39.09 26.69 13.37
CA THR A 130 -38.15 27.75 13.76
C THR A 130 -37.21 28.08 12.61
N PRO A 131 -36.56 29.27 12.59
CA PRO A 131 -35.58 29.61 11.56
C PRO A 131 -34.46 28.57 11.43
N GLU A 132 -33.98 28.01 12.54
CA GLU A 132 -32.95 26.97 12.58
C GLU A 132 -33.42 25.64 11.95
N GLU A 133 -34.65 25.20 12.26
CA GLU A 133 -35.26 24.02 11.66
C GLU A 133 -35.47 24.21 10.15
N LEU A 134 -35.81 25.43 9.73
CA LEU A 134 -36.03 25.77 8.32
C LEU A 134 -34.71 25.79 7.54
N GLU A 135 -33.62 26.26 8.14
CA GLU A 135 -32.26 26.14 7.58
C GLU A 135 -31.85 24.67 7.44
N GLN A 136 -32.09 23.83 8.44
CA GLN A 136 -31.83 22.39 8.35
C GLN A 136 -32.63 21.74 7.22
N LEU A 137 -33.91 22.08 7.08
CA LEU A 137 -34.78 21.61 5.99
C LEU A 137 -34.30 22.07 4.60
N GLN A 138 -33.62 23.22 4.50
CA GLN A 138 -33.04 23.71 3.24
C GLN A 138 -31.78 22.92 2.83
N ARG A 139 -31.10 22.23 3.75
CA ARG A 139 -29.94 21.38 3.43
C ARG A 139 -30.32 20.14 2.63
N ASP A 140 -31.58 19.71 2.66
CA ASP A 140 -32.06 18.57 1.87
C ASP A 140 -32.16 18.90 0.37
N ARG A 141 -31.07 18.60 -0.34
CA ARG A 141 -31.00 18.75 -1.80
C ARG A 141 -31.99 17.84 -2.54
N ARG A 142 -32.45 16.73 -1.97
CA ARG A 142 -33.48 15.88 -2.60
C ARG A 142 -34.82 16.56 -2.62
N ARG A 143 -35.18 17.27 -1.55
CA ARG A 143 -36.36 18.14 -1.55
C ARG A 143 -36.28 19.16 -2.70
N ILE A 144 -35.13 19.81 -2.89
CA ILE A 144 -34.92 20.76 -4.01
C ILE A 144 -35.02 20.07 -5.38
N SER A 145 -34.47 18.87 -5.52
CA SER A 145 -34.58 18.07 -6.76
C SER A 145 -36.03 17.67 -7.05
N GLN A 146 -36.76 17.17 -6.06
CA GLN A 146 -38.19 16.86 -6.16
C GLN A 146 -39.00 18.11 -6.50
N LEU A 147 -38.66 19.28 -5.96
CA LEU A 147 -39.29 20.55 -6.33
C LEU A 147 -39.02 20.94 -7.79
N ARG A 148 -37.81 20.72 -8.31
CA ARG A 148 -37.51 20.94 -9.73
C ARG A 148 -38.27 19.97 -10.63
N SER A 149 -38.40 18.71 -10.23
CA SER A 149 -39.23 17.72 -10.93
C SER A 149 -40.72 18.10 -10.90
N LEU A 150 -41.21 18.60 -9.75
CA LEU A 150 -42.56 19.11 -9.60
C LEU A 150 -42.84 20.33 -10.47
N SER A 151 -41.88 21.25 -10.61
CA SER A 151 -42.05 22.40 -11.52
C SER A 151 -42.25 21.99 -12.99
N ARG A 152 -41.77 20.80 -13.39
CA ARG A 152 -42.02 20.23 -14.72
C ARG A 152 -43.37 19.52 -14.82
N LEU A 153 -43.86 18.94 -13.72
CA LEU A 153 -45.15 18.22 -13.66
C LEU A 153 -46.35 19.15 -13.54
N ILE A 154 -46.19 20.34 -12.95
CA ILE A 154 -47.26 21.37 -12.82
C ILE A 154 -47.74 21.89 -14.20
N LEU A 155 -46.99 21.63 -15.27
CA LEU A 155 -47.40 21.94 -16.65
C LEU A 155 -48.48 21.00 -17.21
N ASP A 156 -48.82 19.92 -16.48
CA ASP A 156 -49.81 18.91 -16.87
C ASP A 156 -50.92 18.81 -15.79
N GLU A 157 -52.07 19.45 -16.04
CA GLU A 157 -53.19 19.56 -15.07
C GLU A 157 -53.71 18.19 -14.58
N SER A 158 -53.53 17.13 -15.37
CA SER A 158 -53.96 15.77 -15.04
C SER A 158 -53.19 15.13 -13.87
N GLN A 159 -52.00 15.67 -13.52
CA GLN A 159 -51.11 15.14 -12.48
C GLN A 159 -51.20 15.92 -11.15
N LEU A 160 -51.97 17.01 -11.08
CA LEU A 160 -52.02 17.90 -9.89
C LEU A 160 -52.46 17.18 -8.61
N ASN A 161 -53.37 16.21 -8.70
CA ASN A 161 -53.83 15.42 -7.55
C ASN A 161 -52.75 14.48 -6.99
N ASN A 162 -51.77 14.07 -7.79
CA ASN A 162 -50.62 13.29 -7.32
C ASN A 162 -49.60 14.18 -6.59
N VAL A 163 -49.52 15.47 -6.94
CA VAL A 163 -48.62 16.45 -6.32
C VAL A 163 -49.02 16.80 -4.88
N SER A 164 -50.32 16.86 -4.58
CA SER A 164 -50.85 17.12 -3.23
C SER A 164 -50.57 16.01 -2.20
N ASN A 165 -50.14 14.83 -2.65
CA ASN A 165 -49.85 13.68 -1.78
C ASN A 165 -48.38 13.57 -1.36
N LEU A 166 -47.47 14.40 -1.90
CA LEU A 166 -46.08 14.39 -1.49
C LEU A 166 -45.90 15.18 -0.19
N LYS A 167 -46.07 14.49 0.94
CA LYS A 167 -45.86 15.02 2.28
C LYS A 167 -44.55 14.49 2.87
N LEU A 168 -43.72 15.39 3.39
CA LEU A 168 -42.54 15.08 4.17
C LEU A 168 -42.96 14.72 5.60
N ALA A 169 -42.44 13.62 6.15
CA ALA A 169 -42.59 13.31 7.57
C ALA A 169 -41.46 13.99 8.35
N VAL A 170 -41.79 14.91 9.26
CA VAL A 170 -40.81 15.65 10.07
C VAL A 170 -40.97 15.30 11.53
N PHE A 171 -39.89 14.85 12.16
CA PHE A 171 -39.82 14.49 13.57
C PHE A 171 -38.95 15.53 14.29
N ARG A 172 -39.60 16.40 15.08
CA ARG A 172 -38.94 17.53 15.78
C ARG A 172 -38.24 17.13 17.08
N SER A 173 -38.76 16.08 17.71
CA SER A 173 -38.34 15.61 19.01
C SER A 173 -37.07 14.75 18.93
N GLY A 174 -36.22 14.79 19.96
CA GLY A 174 -35.17 13.77 20.13
C GLY A 174 -35.78 12.38 20.34
N LEU A 175 -35.15 11.33 19.81
CA LEU A 175 -35.59 9.95 19.95
C LEU A 175 -34.52 9.12 20.65
N ILE A 176 -34.81 8.63 21.85
CA ILE A 176 -33.90 7.82 22.67
C ILE A 176 -34.44 6.39 22.74
N LEU A 177 -33.65 5.44 22.26
CA LEU A 177 -33.95 4.01 22.12
C LEU A 177 -32.86 3.14 22.78
N LYS A 178 -32.19 3.64 23.84
CA LYS A 178 -31.07 2.91 24.46
C LYS A 178 -31.53 1.56 24.99
N ASN A 179 -30.85 0.47 24.64
CA ASN A 179 -31.19 -0.91 25.03
C ASN A 179 -32.64 -1.33 24.71
N THR A 180 -33.33 -0.61 23.82
CA THR A 180 -34.70 -0.95 23.42
C THR A 180 -34.70 -2.18 22.53
N ARG A 181 -35.65 -3.09 22.74
CA ARG A 181 -35.80 -4.31 21.94
C ARG A 181 -37.06 -4.26 21.11
N PHE A 182 -36.90 -4.23 19.79
CA PHE A 182 -37.99 -4.36 18.83
C PHE A 182 -38.08 -5.81 18.36
N LEU A 183 -39.20 -6.48 18.67
CA LEU A 183 -39.40 -7.89 18.31
C LEU A 183 -39.83 -8.08 16.84
N ASP A 184 -40.48 -7.06 16.26
CA ASP A 184 -41.01 -7.05 14.91
C ASP A 184 -40.38 -5.93 14.06
N SER A 185 -40.90 -5.72 12.85
CA SER A 185 -40.35 -4.76 11.89
C SER A 185 -40.46 -3.31 12.39
N VAL A 186 -39.43 -2.53 12.09
CA VAL A 186 -39.35 -1.12 12.43
C VAL A 186 -39.27 -0.28 11.15
N ASN A 187 -40.16 0.69 11.02
CA ASN A 187 -40.25 1.57 9.86
C ASN A 187 -40.01 3.03 10.27
N PHE A 188 -38.90 3.58 9.80
CA PHE A 188 -38.56 5.00 9.87
C PHE A 188 -38.40 5.62 8.48
N ASN A 189 -38.91 4.99 7.42
CA ASN A 189 -38.69 5.41 6.04
C ASN A 189 -39.17 6.85 5.77
N ASN A 190 -38.35 7.63 5.05
CA ASN A 190 -38.65 8.98 4.58
C ASN A 190 -39.02 9.97 5.70
N ILE A 191 -38.36 9.84 6.87
CA ILE A 191 -38.48 10.76 8.00
C ILE A 191 -37.30 11.73 8.04
N PHE A 192 -37.58 13.00 8.31
CA PHE A 192 -36.58 14.01 8.63
C PHE A 192 -36.54 14.21 10.15
N PHE A 193 -35.48 13.75 10.81
CA PHE A 193 -35.21 13.99 12.22
C PHE A 193 -34.47 15.33 12.40
N LEU A 194 -35.09 16.28 13.09
CA LEU A 194 -34.54 17.61 13.39
C LEU A 194 -33.70 17.64 14.68
N ASP A 195 -33.84 16.62 15.52
CA ASP A 195 -33.09 16.44 16.76
C ASP A 195 -32.38 15.07 16.76
N ARG A 196 -31.57 14.81 17.79
CA ARG A 196 -30.74 13.61 17.94
C ARG A 196 -31.56 12.32 17.97
N VAL A 197 -30.95 11.25 17.45
CA VAL A 197 -31.46 9.88 17.55
C VAL A 197 -30.40 9.00 18.21
N GLU A 198 -30.71 8.50 19.39
CA GLU A 198 -29.80 7.77 20.28
C GLU A 198 -30.33 6.34 20.50
N ALA A 199 -29.82 5.37 19.74
CA ALA A 199 -30.24 3.98 19.77
C ALA A 199 -29.12 3.03 20.21
N GLN A 200 -28.38 3.41 21.25
CA GLN A 200 -27.24 2.64 21.73
C GLN A 200 -27.70 1.32 22.38
N GLY A 201 -27.10 0.20 22.01
CA GLY A 201 -27.49 -1.13 22.53
C GLY A 201 -28.88 -1.61 22.06
N ALA A 202 -29.53 -0.90 21.13
CA ALA A 202 -30.86 -1.28 20.64
C ALA A 202 -30.80 -2.61 19.85
N ILE A 203 -31.82 -3.45 19.99
CA ILE A 203 -31.94 -4.73 19.30
C ILE A 203 -33.14 -4.68 18.34
N PHE A 204 -32.88 -4.84 17.05
CA PHE A 204 -33.87 -4.95 15.99
C PHE A 204 -33.95 -6.41 15.53
N SER A 205 -34.93 -7.16 16.02
CA SER A 205 -35.03 -8.61 15.73
C SER A 205 -35.48 -8.92 14.29
N ARG A 206 -36.17 -7.98 13.64
CA ARG A 206 -36.63 -8.07 12.24
C ARG A 206 -36.11 -6.88 11.43
N ASP A 207 -36.62 -6.74 10.22
CA ASP A 207 -36.25 -5.68 9.29
C ASP A 207 -36.42 -4.29 9.90
N ALA A 208 -35.38 -3.47 9.78
CA ALA A 208 -35.38 -2.07 10.19
C ALA A 208 -35.15 -1.19 8.96
N ASP A 209 -36.17 -0.43 8.57
CA ASP A 209 -36.14 0.44 7.39
C ASP A 209 -35.95 1.90 7.80
N TRP A 210 -34.74 2.41 7.58
CA TRP A 210 -34.33 3.81 7.71
C TRP A 210 -34.08 4.44 6.34
N SER A 211 -34.63 3.88 5.26
CA SER A 211 -34.39 4.39 3.91
C SER A 211 -34.94 5.82 3.75
N GLU A 212 -34.26 6.63 2.94
CA GLU A 212 -34.64 8.01 2.63
C GLU A 212 -34.77 8.92 3.86
N THR A 213 -34.22 8.51 5.01
CA THR A 213 -34.22 9.30 6.23
C THR A 213 -33.17 10.41 6.16
N ARG A 214 -33.44 11.52 6.85
CA ARG A 214 -32.45 12.58 7.07
C ARG A 214 -32.25 12.81 8.55
N PHE A 215 -30.99 12.87 8.97
CA PHE A 215 -30.60 13.17 10.34
C PHE A 215 -29.84 14.50 10.35
N SER A 216 -30.45 15.53 10.93
CA SER A 216 -29.83 16.87 11.04
C SER A 216 -28.79 16.96 12.15
N GLN A 217 -29.03 16.25 13.25
CA GLN A 217 -28.23 16.18 14.46
C GLN A 217 -27.54 14.80 14.57
N PRO A 218 -26.61 14.62 15.53
CA PRO A 218 -25.89 13.36 15.68
C PRO A 218 -26.81 12.14 15.80
N PHE A 219 -26.43 11.09 15.07
CA PHE A 219 -27.13 9.81 15.02
C PHE A 219 -26.23 8.71 15.59
N SER A 220 -26.72 7.93 16.55
CA SER A 220 -25.90 6.88 17.20
C SER A 220 -26.64 5.57 17.31
N LEU A 221 -26.02 4.51 16.80
CA LEU A 221 -26.39 3.10 16.91
C LEU A 221 -25.32 2.30 17.67
N THR A 222 -24.49 2.95 18.49
CA THR A 222 -23.37 2.26 19.15
C THR A 222 -23.82 1.02 19.91
N ASP A 223 -23.16 -0.12 19.72
CA ASP A 223 -23.55 -1.43 20.31
C ASP A 223 -24.94 -1.97 19.89
N ALA A 224 -25.59 -1.39 18.88
CA ALA A 224 -26.88 -1.91 18.39
C ALA A 224 -26.73 -3.23 17.61
N SER A 225 -27.78 -4.05 17.60
CA SER A 225 -27.83 -5.31 16.84
C SER A 225 -29.02 -5.36 15.89
N PHE A 226 -28.75 -5.68 14.62
CA PHE A 226 -29.76 -5.97 13.60
C PHE A 226 -29.78 -7.47 13.30
N GLY A 227 -30.88 -8.14 13.67
CA GLY A 227 -31.10 -9.57 13.45
C GLY A 227 -31.49 -9.93 12.02
N ALA A 228 -32.00 -8.96 11.25
CA ALA A 228 -32.38 -9.12 9.85
C ALA A 228 -31.86 -7.93 9.02
N ILE A 229 -32.55 -7.54 7.94
CA ILE A 229 -32.07 -6.53 7.00
C ILE A 229 -32.16 -5.13 7.60
N ALA A 230 -31.06 -4.38 7.57
CA ALA A 230 -30.99 -2.98 7.97
C ALA A 230 -30.87 -2.10 6.72
N ARG A 231 -31.91 -1.31 6.42
CA ARG A 231 -31.96 -0.48 5.20
C ARG A 231 -31.72 0.98 5.55
N PHE A 232 -30.66 1.57 5.01
CA PHE A 232 -30.31 3.00 5.05
C PHE A 232 -30.14 3.54 3.62
N ARG A 233 -30.89 2.98 2.68
CA ARG A 233 -30.81 3.37 1.28
C ARG A 233 -31.15 4.84 1.19
N ASN A 234 -30.38 5.61 0.42
CA ASN A 234 -30.72 6.99 0.10
C ASN A 234 -30.79 7.94 1.32
N SER A 235 -30.31 7.53 2.49
CA SER A 235 -30.36 8.32 3.72
C SER A 235 -29.24 9.37 3.78
N ILE A 236 -29.48 10.47 4.50
CA ILE A 236 -28.54 11.60 4.61
C ILE A 236 -28.24 11.89 6.08
N PHE A 237 -26.97 11.87 6.43
CA PHE A 237 -26.47 12.22 7.77
C PHE A 237 -25.75 13.57 7.65
N PHE A 238 -26.38 14.65 8.14
CA PHE A 238 -25.82 16.00 8.05
C PHE A 238 -24.72 16.27 9.08
N ASP A 239 -24.78 15.56 10.21
CA ASP A 239 -23.79 15.64 11.28
C ASP A 239 -23.15 14.27 11.56
N GLN A 240 -22.36 14.17 12.63
CA GLN A 240 -21.63 12.96 13.00
C GLN A 240 -22.57 11.76 13.21
N SER A 241 -22.21 10.63 12.60
CA SER A 241 -22.97 9.38 12.75
C SER A 241 -22.09 8.27 13.32
N ASN A 242 -22.55 7.61 14.37
CA ASN A 242 -21.79 6.61 15.11
C ASN A 242 -22.47 5.23 15.08
N PHE A 243 -21.83 4.31 14.38
CA PHE A 243 -22.16 2.89 14.22
C PHE A 243 -21.08 1.99 14.86
N ALA A 244 -20.31 2.50 15.82
CA ALA A 244 -19.25 1.73 16.47
C ALA A 244 -19.83 0.49 17.18
N ARG A 245 -19.16 -0.66 17.01
CA ARG A 245 -19.58 -1.96 17.56
C ARG A 245 -21.01 -2.40 17.21
N VAL A 246 -21.57 -1.89 16.12
CA VAL A 246 -22.86 -2.39 15.60
C VAL A 246 -22.68 -3.81 15.06
N HIS A 247 -23.63 -4.68 15.34
CA HIS A 247 -23.69 -6.03 14.79
C HIS A 247 -24.81 -6.18 13.76
N PHE A 248 -24.44 -6.20 12.49
CA PHE A 248 -25.34 -6.51 11.37
C PHE A 248 -25.31 -8.01 11.07
N LYS A 249 -26.30 -8.76 11.58
CA LYS A 249 -26.44 -10.19 11.31
C LYS A 249 -27.05 -10.45 9.94
N GLY A 250 -27.99 -9.61 9.51
CA GLY A 250 -28.54 -9.57 8.15
C GLY A 250 -27.89 -8.49 7.29
N ASP A 251 -28.37 -8.36 6.04
CA ASP A 251 -27.79 -7.43 5.06
C ASP A 251 -27.87 -5.97 5.53
N ALA A 252 -26.76 -5.24 5.34
CA ALA A 252 -26.66 -3.81 5.65
C ALA A 252 -26.65 -2.99 4.34
N ILE A 253 -27.72 -2.25 4.06
CA ILE A 253 -27.94 -1.60 2.76
C ILE A 253 -27.86 -0.07 2.88
N PHE A 254 -26.74 0.52 2.50
CA PHE A 254 -26.47 1.96 2.53
C PHE A 254 -26.44 2.62 1.14
N ILE A 255 -26.98 1.95 0.11
CA ILE A 255 -26.90 2.38 -1.29
C ILE A 255 -27.39 3.82 -1.48
N GLY A 256 -26.59 4.68 -2.10
CA GLY A 256 -26.99 6.06 -2.41
C GLY A 256 -27.07 6.99 -1.19
N SER A 257 -26.58 6.57 -0.02
CA SER A 257 -26.55 7.39 1.18
C SER A 257 -25.44 8.45 1.15
N THR A 258 -25.56 9.48 1.98
CA THR A 258 -24.59 10.57 2.07
C THR A 258 -24.26 10.86 3.53
N PHE A 259 -22.97 10.84 3.85
CA PHE A 259 -22.42 11.25 5.13
C PHE A 259 -21.73 12.60 4.94
N GLU A 260 -22.38 13.69 5.37
CA GLU A 260 -21.85 15.06 5.23
C GLU A 260 -20.71 15.34 6.21
N ASN A 261 -20.71 14.67 7.37
CA ASN A 261 -19.68 14.76 8.40
C ASN A 261 -19.02 13.40 8.66
N THR A 262 -18.15 13.32 9.66
CA THR A 262 -17.40 12.13 10.04
C THR A 262 -18.33 11.01 10.49
N VAL A 263 -18.04 9.79 10.04
CA VAL A 263 -18.78 8.59 10.36
C VAL A 263 -17.86 7.53 10.95
N ASN A 264 -18.34 6.87 12.01
CA ASN A 264 -17.58 5.90 12.78
C ASN A 264 -18.28 4.53 12.76
N PHE A 265 -17.66 3.53 12.13
CA PHE A 265 -18.00 2.11 12.14
C PHE A 265 -16.93 1.28 12.88
N HIS A 266 -16.11 1.90 13.75
CA HIS A 266 -15.06 1.22 14.49
C HIS A 266 -15.59 -0.04 15.18
N GLN A 267 -14.92 -1.17 14.96
CA GLN A 267 -15.30 -2.48 15.51
C GLN A 267 -16.70 -2.99 15.12
N ALA A 268 -17.32 -2.46 14.06
CA ALA A 268 -18.58 -2.99 13.55
C ALA A 268 -18.39 -4.40 12.93
N GLN A 269 -19.43 -5.23 13.07
CA GLN A 269 -19.46 -6.61 12.59
C GLN A 269 -20.54 -6.78 11.53
N PHE A 270 -20.16 -7.31 10.38
CA PHE A 270 -21.04 -7.60 9.25
C PHE A 270 -20.97 -9.10 8.94
N ASP A 271 -21.99 -9.85 9.39
CA ASP A 271 -22.05 -11.30 9.16
C ASP A 271 -22.62 -11.63 7.76
N SER A 272 -23.44 -10.73 7.22
CA SER A 272 -24.01 -10.81 5.88
C SER A 272 -23.49 -9.69 4.96
N ALA A 273 -23.99 -9.62 3.72
CA ALA A 273 -23.51 -8.69 2.73
C ALA A 273 -23.79 -7.23 3.13
N ALA A 274 -22.81 -6.36 2.88
CA ALA A 274 -22.92 -4.94 3.15
C ALA A 274 -22.72 -4.12 1.87
N ASN A 275 -23.68 -3.25 1.57
CA ASN A 275 -23.72 -2.53 0.31
C ASN A 275 -23.75 -1.02 0.49
N PHE A 276 -22.60 -0.39 0.27
CA PHE A 276 -22.34 1.05 0.25
C PHE A 276 -22.18 1.58 -1.18
N THR A 277 -22.81 0.96 -2.19
CA THR A 277 -22.69 1.40 -3.58
C THR A 277 -23.25 2.82 -3.77
N ARG A 278 -22.54 3.68 -4.53
CA ARG A 278 -22.92 5.09 -4.77
C ARG A 278 -23.09 5.92 -3.49
N THR A 279 -22.24 5.66 -2.50
CA THR A 279 -22.25 6.46 -1.26
C THR A 279 -21.31 7.65 -1.36
N HIS A 280 -21.69 8.76 -0.73
CA HIS A 280 -20.87 9.97 -0.69
C HIS A 280 -20.38 10.21 0.75
N TRP A 281 -19.06 10.18 0.94
CA TRP A 281 -18.38 10.34 2.22
C TRP A 281 -17.64 11.68 2.22
N LYS A 282 -18.30 12.73 2.71
CA LYS A 282 -17.74 14.08 2.75
C LYS A 282 -16.86 14.34 3.97
N GLY A 283 -17.13 13.64 5.07
CA GLY A 283 -16.27 13.56 6.24
C GLY A 283 -15.36 12.34 6.23
N ASN A 284 -14.52 12.20 7.26
CA ASN A 284 -13.70 11.00 7.44
C ASN A 284 -14.60 9.77 7.65
N ALA A 285 -14.22 8.63 7.08
CA ALA A 285 -14.89 7.36 7.29
C ALA A 285 -13.99 6.42 8.08
N ASP A 286 -14.33 6.16 9.34
CA ASP A 286 -13.58 5.22 10.18
C ASP A 286 -14.26 3.85 10.18
N LEU A 287 -13.65 2.87 9.53
CA LEU A 287 -14.03 1.47 9.50
C LEU A 287 -12.89 0.59 10.06
N SER A 288 -12.11 1.12 10.99
CA SER A 288 -11.04 0.37 11.66
C SER A 288 -11.57 -0.78 12.51
N GLN A 289 -10.82 -1.88 12.58
CA GLN A 289 -11.15 -3.10 13.32
C GLN A 289 -12.51 -3.71 12.96
N THR A 290 -13.04 -3.41 11.78
CA THR A 290 -14.29 -4.00 11.29
C THR A 290 -14.10 -5.45 10.88
N HIS A 291 -15.13 -6.27 11.07
CA HIS A 291 -15.13 -7.67 10.67
C HIS A 291 -16.20 -7.92 9.61
N TRP A 292 -15.79 -8.43 8.44
CA TRP A 292 -16.66 -8.69 7.30
C TRP A 292 -16.62 -10.16 6.94
N GLN A 293 -17.69 -10.90 7.24
CA GLN A 293 -17.81 -12.31 6.92
C GLN A 293 -18.18 -12.54 5.46
N ASP A 294 -19.03 -11.68 4.90
CA ASP A 294 -19.46 -11.72 3.50
C ASP A 294 -19.03 -10.45 2.73
N ARG A 295 -19.55 -10.28 1.51
CA ARG A 295 -19.14 -9.26 0.54
C ARG A 295 -19.38 -7.84 1.05
N ALA A 296 -18.37 -6.98 0.87
CA ALA A 296 -18.45 -5.54 1.13
C ALA A 296 -18.36 -4.75 -0.18
N GLN A 297 -19.40 -3.99 -0.52
CA GLN A 297 -19.49 -3.27 -1.80
C GLN A 297 -19.43 -1.76 -1.59
N PHE A 298 -18.36 -1.11 -2.02
CA PHE A 298 -18.17 0.34 -1.99
C PHE A 298 -18.14 0.95 -3.40
N SER A 299 -18.57 0.23 -4.43
CA SER A 299 -18.45 0.67 -5.82
C SER A 299 -19.15 2.01 -6.10
N LYS A 300 -18.57 2.82 -6.99
CA LYS A 300 -19.08 4.14 -7.42
C LYS A 300 -19.25 5.13 -6.26
N SER A 301 -18.47 4.98 -5.19
CA SER A 301 -18.54 5.85 -4.02
C SER A 301 -17.48 6.94 -4.09
N ASP A 302 -17.79 8.09 -3.53
CA ASP A 302 -16.89 9.25 -3.50
C ASP A 302 -16.43 9.48 -2.06
N PHE A 303 -15.12 9.44 -1.84
CA PHE A 303 -14.48 9.73 -0.56
C PHE A 303 -13.72 11.05 -0.66
N ASP A 304 -14.31 12.12 -0.12
CA ASP A 304 -13.69 13.46 -0.12
C ASP A 304 -12.60 13.57 0.95
N ARG A 305 -12.67 12.74 1.99
CA ARG A 305 -11.74 12.68 3.12
C ARG A 305 -11.18 11.27 3.31
N ALA A 306 -10.39 11.08 4.37
CA ALA A 306 -9.65 9.85 4.57
C ALA A 306 -10.59 8.68 4.93
N LEU A 307 -10.24 7.49 4.42
CA LEU A 307 -10.90 6.23 4.74
C LEU A 307 -9.95 5.38 5.60
N PHE A 308 -10.38 5.03 6.80
CA PHE A 308 -9.61 4.19 7.71
C PHE A 308 -10.18 2.76 7.72
N LEU A 309 -9.36 1.79 7.33
CA LEU A 309 -9.65 0.35 7.34
C LEU A 309 -8.56 -0.38 8.13
N SER A 310 -7.94 0.30 9.10
CA SER A 310 -6.83 -0.25 9.88
C SER A 310 -7.31 -1.43 10.71
N GLU A 311 -6.57 -2.54 10.68
CA GLU A 311 -6.90 -3.79 11.38
C GLU A 311 -8.27 -4.38 11.00
N ALA A 312 -8.86 -3.97 9.88
CA ALA A 312 -10.09 -4.56 9.37
C ALA A 312 -9.84 -5.97 8.82
N THR A 313 -10.79 -6.89 9.01
CA THR A 313 -10.69 -8.27 8.54
C THR A 313 -11.78 -8.56 7.52
N PHE A 314 -11.36 -8.88 6.28
CA PHE A 314 -12.24 -9.24 5.18
C PHE A 314 -12.12 -10.72 4.85
N LEU A 315 -13.13 -11.52 5.23
CA LEU A 315 -13.18 -12.95 4.94
C LEU A 315 -13.64 -13.26 3.50
N SER A 316 -14.29 -12.29 2.86
CA SER A 316 -14.84 -12.39 1.51
C SER A 316 -14.43 -11.17 0.66
N ASN A 317 -15.08 -10.98 -0.49
CA ASN A 317 -14.69 -9.97 -1.48
C ASN A 317 -15.08 -8.55 -1.05
N ILE A 318 -14.15 -7.62 -1.20
CA ILE A 318 -14.36 -6.18 -1.09
C ILE A 318 -14.11 -5.48 -2.42
N THR A 319 -15.03 -4.62 -2.84
CA THR A 319 -14.92 -3.91 -4.11
C THR A 319 -15.07 -2.41 -3.95
N PHE A 320 -14.13 -1.67 -4.53
CA PHE A 320 -14.12 -0.21 -4.64
C PHE A 320 -14.29 0.24 -6.10
N ARG A 321 -14.77 -0.62 -7.00
CA ARG A 321 -14.85 -0.30 -8.44
C ARG A 321 -15.46 1.07 -8.75
N GLU A 322 -14.87 1.81 -9.68
CA GLU A 322 -15.35 3.14 -10.10
C GLU A 322 -15.42 4.19 -8.96
N SER A 323 -14.75 3.98 -7.83
CA SER A 323 -14.76 4.91 -6.70
C SER A 323 -13.70 6.01 -6.84
N LEU A 324 -13.93 7.14 -6.19
CA LEU A 324 -13.03 8.29 -6.15
C LEU A 324 -12.46 8.49 -4.74
N PHE A 325 -11.13 8.55 -4.62
CA PHE A 325 -10.43 8.84 -3.37
C PHE A 325 -9.68 10.17 -3.46
N SER A 326 -10.14 11.17 -2.68
CA SER A 326 -9.52 12.50 -2.60
C SER A 326 -8.44 12.61 -1.52
N GLN A 327 -8.39 11.66 -0.61
CA GLN A 327 -7.45 11.59 0.52
C GLN A 327 -6.96 10.15 0.73
N PRO A 328 -5.97 9.92 1.61
CA PRO A 328 -5.40 8.59 1.80
C PRO A 328 -6.42 7.55 2.32
N VAL A 329 -6.23 6.30 1.90
CA VAL A 329 -6.92 5.13 2.44
C VAL A 329 -5.92 4.34 3.29
N ASN A 330 -6.28 4.07 4.53
CA ASN A 330 -5.40 3.40 5.49
C ASN A 330 -5.82 1.94 5.72
N LEU A 331 -5.09 1.01 5.13
CA LEU A 331 -5.26 -0.45 5.25
C LEU A 331 -4.25 -1.07 6.22
N ARG A 332 -3.64 -0.27 7.10
CA ARG A 332 -2.59 -0.77 8.00
C ARG A 332 -3.08 -1.95 8.85
N GLY A 333 -2.36 -3.06 8.85
CA GLY A 333 -2.71 -4.24 9.66
C GLY A 333 -3.98 -4.98 9.23
N ALA A 334 -4.58 -4.63 8.09
CA ALA A 334 -5.79 -5.30 7.63
C ALA A 334 -5.51 -6.74 7.16
N ASN A 335 -6.49 -7.62 7.31
CA ASN A 335 -6.43 -9.02 6.88
C ASN A 335 -7.34 -9.25 5.67
N ILE A 336 -6.78 -9.65 4.53
CA ILE A 336 -7.54 -9.91 3.30
C ILE A 336 -7.50 -11.41 2.97
N TRP A 337 -8.67 -12.06 2.98
CA TRP A 337 -8.80 -13.49 2.66
C TRP A 337 -9.44 -13.76 1.29
N GLY A 338 -10.05 -12.75 0.67
CA GLY A 338 -10.72 -12.85 -0.64
C GLY A 338 -10.16 -11.86 -1.67
N LEU A 339 -11.02 -11.39 -2.56
CA LEU A 339 -10.68 -10.35 -3.55
C LEU A 339 -10.80 -8.95 -2.95
N MET A 340 -9.80 -8.10 -3.16
CA MET A 340 -9.86 -6.65 -2.96
C MET A 340 -9.68 -5.94 -4.31
N ASP A 341 -10.75 -5.31 -4.80
CA ASP A 341 -10.83 -4.80 -6.17
C ASP A 341 -10.90 -3.26 -6.24
N PHE A 342 -9.84 -2.66 -6.78
CA PHE A 342 -9.70 -1.23 -7.07
C PHE A 342 -9.78 -0.90 -8.58
N SER A 343 -10.40 -1.75 -9.40
CA SER A 343 -10.54 -1.50 -10.84
C SER A 343 -11.36 -0.24 -11.12
N ASP A 344 -10.94 0.55 -12.10
CA ASP A 344 -11.57 1.83 -12.49
C ASP A 344 -11.64 2.87 -11.35
N THR A 345 -10.85 2.70 -10.29
CA THR A 345 -10.75 3.70 -9.22
C THR A 345 -9.92 4.90 -9.66
N ARG A 346 -10.26 6.06 -9.10
CA ARG A 346 -9.53 7.31 -9.31
C ARG A 346 -8.97 7.79 -7.99
N PHE A 347 -7.65 8.00 -7.95
CA PHE A 347 -6.95 8.59 -6.82
C PHE A 347 -6.53 10.02 -7.18
N SER A 348 -6.82 10.97 -6.31
CA SER A 348 -6.28 12.33 -6.43
C SER A 348 -4.76 12.36 -6.17
N HIS A 349 -4.10 13.47 -6.47
CA HIS A 349 -2.64 13.61 -6.32
C HIS A 349 -2.13 13.42 -4.88
N SER A 350 -2.95 13.72 -3.87
CA SER A 350 -2.60 13.52 -2.45
C SER A 350 -3.05 12.18 -1.88
N ALA A 351 -3.81 11.39 -2.65
CA ALA A 351 -4.35 10.12 -2.19
C ALA A 351 -3.35 8.98 -2.45
N TYR A 352 -3.15 8.14 -1.44
CA TYR A 352 -2.35 6.93 -1.50
C TYR A 352 -2.98 5.84 -0.64
N LEU A 353 -2.63 4.58 -0.89
CA LEU A 353 -3.04 3.42 -0.13
C LEU A 353 -1.93 3.07 0.86
N ASN A 354 -2.14 3.35 2.14
CA ASN A 354 -1.21 2.88 3.18
C ASN A 354 -1.49 1.41 3.47
N ILE A 355 -0.56 0.53 3.12
CA ILE A 355 -0.70 -0.92 3.27
C ILE A 355 0.31 -1.52 4.26
N ALA A 356 0.89 -0.70 5.14
CA ALA A 356 1.84 -1.20 6.14
C ALA A 356 1.23 -2.34 6.99
N GLU A 357 1.97 -3.41 7.24
CA GLU A 357 1.54 -4.57 8.03
C GLU A 357 0.27 -5.27 7.48
N LEU A 358 -0.14 -4.98 6.24
CA LEU A 358 -1.24 -5.67 5.57
C LEU A 358 -0.92 -7.15 5.46
N ASN A 359 -1.87 -8.00 5.85
CA ASN A 359 -1.75 -9.44 5.78
C ASN A 359 -2.66 -10.00 4.69
N PHE A 360 -2.07 -10.57 3.66
CA PHE A 360 -2.77 -11.33 2.64
C PHE A 360 -1.85 -12.40 2.04
N ASP A 361 -2.44 -13.51 1.61
CA ASP A 361 -1.76 -14.60 0.93
C ASP A 361 -2.13 -14.57 -0.55
N SER A 362 -1.15 -14.39 -1.44
CA SER A 362 -1.37 -14.34 -2.89
C SER A 362 -1.92 -15.63 -3.51
N ASP A 363 -1.85 -16.76 -2.79
CA ASP A 363 -2.43 -18.04 -3.24
C ASP A 363 -3.94 -18.15 -2.97
N ARG A 364 -4.47 -17.32 -2.07
CA ARG A 364 -5.87 -17.39 -1.60
C ARG A 364 -6.65 -16.10 -1.84
N ALA A 365 -5.97 -14.98 -1.71
CA ALA A 365 -6.51 -13.64 -1.83
C ALA A 365 -5.87 -12.91 -3.01
N THR A 366 -6.59 -11.95 -3.57
CA THR A 366 -6.14 -11.20 -4.74
C THR A 366 -6.39 -9.72 -4.53
N ILE A 367 -5.36 -8.91 -4.79
CA ILE A 367 -5.48 -7.45 -4.82
C ILE A 367 -5.39 -7.03 -6.27
N THR A 368 -6.40 -6.35 -6.79
CA THR A 368 -6.45 -5.94 -8.20
C THR A 368 -6.79 -4.47 -8.35
N GLY A 369 -6.40 -3.90 -9.48
CA GLY A 369 -6.63 -2.50 -9.83
C GLY A 369 -6.22 -2.23 -11.27
N ASN A 370 -6.21 -0.94 -11.66
CA ASN A 370 -5.84 -0.54 -13.01
C ASN A 370 -4.36 -0.85 -13.29
N PRO A 371 -4.04 -1.65 -14.35
CA PRO A 371 -2.67 -1.99 -14.69
C PRO A 371 -1.78 -0.76 -14.92
N GLY A 372 -0.61 -0.75 -14.29
CA GLY A 372 0.38 0.32 -14.32
C GLY A 372 0.02 1.56 -13.49
N GLN A 373 -1.08 1.51 -12.72
CA GLN A 373 -1.54 2.59 -11.86
C GLN A 373 -1.57 2.16 -10.39
N ILE A 374 -2.10 0.98 -10.07
CA ILE A 374 -2.28 0.55 -8.68
C ILE A 374 -0.95 0.49 -7.91
N GLY A 375 0.13 0.02 -8.54
CA GLY A 375 1.46 -0.02 -7.94
C GLY A 375 2.02 1.36 -7.55
N LYS A 376 1.53 2.45 -8.17
CA LYS A 376 1.95 3.84 -7.86
C LYS A 376 1.30 4.43 -6.63
N ILE A 377 0.12 3.93 -6.30
CA ILE A 377 -0.69 4.47 -5.21
C ILE A 377 -0.36 3.74 -3.89
N LEU A 378 0.16 2.51 -3.97
CA LEU A 378 0.58 1.74 -2.79
C LEU A 378 1.76 2.42 -2.08
N SER A 379 1.63 2.59 -0.76
CA SER A 379 2.63 3.21 0.10
C SER A 379 2.95 2.28 1.26
N ILE A 380 4.25 1.99 1.42
CA ILE A 380 4.81 1.22 2.53
C ILE A 380 5.98 2.02 3.09
N PRO A 381 5.96 2.38 4.39
CA PRO A 381 6.96 3.26 4.97
C PRO A 381 8.29 2.56 5.29
N THR A 382 8.27 1.26 5.60
CA THR A 382 9.43 0.50 6.07
C THR A 382 9.47 -0.89 5.47
N LEU A 383 10.67 -1.42 5.24
CA LEU A 383 10.83 -2.82 4.85
C LEU A 383 10.54 -3.76 6.03
N GLN A 384 11.07 -3.44 7.20
CA GLN A 384 10.91 -4.23 8.42
C GLN A 384 9.43 -4.50 8.71
N GLY A 385 9.05 -5.78 8.77
CA GLY A 385 7.69 -6.23 9.02
C GLY A 385 6.79 -6.29 7.77
N ASN A 386 7.28 -5.86 6.61
CA ASN A 386 6.55 -5.83 5.34
C ASN A 386 7.18 -6.71 4.24
N GLU A 387 8.21 -7.50 4.55
CA GLU A 387 8.95 -8.28 3.56
C GLU A 387 8.04 -9.32 2.87
N ASN A 388 7.28 -10.08 3.66
CA ASN A 388 6.34 -11.08 3.15
C ASN A 388 5.21 -10.43 2.35
N LEU A 389 4.70 -9.29 2.83
CA LEU A 389 3.67 -8.51 2.14
C LEU A 389 4.16 -8.09 0.75
N LEU A 390 5.36 -7.50 0.67
CA LEU A 390 5.96 -7.04 -0.57
C LEU A 390 6.18 -8.20 -1.55
N GLN A 391 6.65 -9.35 -1.08
CA GLN A 391 6.80 -10.56 -1.90
C GLN A 391 5.45 -11.07 -2.43
N ASN A 392 4.43 -11.12 -1.57
CA ASN A 392 3.07 -11.53 -1.96
C ASN A 392 2.47 -10.55 -2.97
N LEU A 393 2.70 -9.23 -2.85
CA LEU A 393 2.25 -8.25 -3.85
C LEU A 393 2.89 -8.46 -5.21
N VAL A 394 4.21 -8.68 -5.25
CA VAL A 394 4.91 -8.98 -6.50
C VAL A 394 4.30 -10.23 -7.13
N ARG A 395 4.15 -11.33 -6.36
CA ARG A 395 3.56 -12.58 -6.86
C ARG A 395 2.13 -12.37 -7.36
N ASN A 396 1.29 -11.68 -6.61
CA ASN A 396 -0.08 -11.33 -6.95
C ASN A 396 -0.17 -10.59 -8.29
N PHE A 397 0.64 -9.54 -8.50
CA PHE A 397 0.62 -8.77 -9.75
C PHE A 397 1.23 -9.54 -10.93
N ARG A 398 2.25 -10.39 -10.70
CA ARG A 398 2.81 -11.24 -11.75
C ARG A 398 1.81 -12.29 -12.24
N ILE A 399 1.07 -12.93 -11.33
CA ILE A 399 0.01 -13.90 -11.67
C ILE A 399 -1.11 -13.24 -12.48
N GLN A 400 -1.44 -11.99 -12.18
CA GLN A 400 -2.43 -11.19 -12.91
C GLN A 400 -1.89 -10.55 -14.20
N GLU A 401 -0.66 -10.86 -14.61
CA GLU A 401 0.02 -10.25 -15.76
C GLU A 401 0.17 -8.71 -15.68
N GLN A 402 0.04 -8.12 -14.49
CA GLN A 402 0.26 -6.71 -14.19
C GLN A 402 1.74 -6.41 -13.95
N ILE A 403 2.55 -6.60 -15.01
CA ILE A 403 4.01 -6.55 -14.95
C ILE A 403 4.54 -5.19 -14.50
N ALA A 404 3.92 -4.09 -14.93
CA ALA A 404 4.33 -2.74 -14.56
C ALA A 404 4.19 -2.50 -13.05
N ASP A 405 3.09 -2.94 -12.44
CA ASP A 405 2.86 -2.80 -11.00
C ASP A 405 3.78 -3.70 -10.19
N ALA A 406 3.99 -4.95 -10.62
CA ALA A 406 4.96 -5.85 -10.00
C ALA A 406 6.38 -5.25 -9.98
N ASN A 407 6.82 -4.69 -11.11
CA ASN A 407 8.12 -4.01 -11.22
C ASN A 407 8.20 -2.79 -10.30
N GLN A 408 7.08 -2.07 -10.10
CA GLN A 408 7.03 -0.94 -9.20
C GLN A 408 7.16 -1.35 -7.73
N ILE A 409 6.55 -2.46 -7.32
CA ILE A 409 6.74 -3.00 -5.97
C ILE A 409 8.19 -3.46 -5.78
N GLU A 410 8.79 -4.15 -6.75
CA GLU A 410 10.22 -4.52 -6.69
C GLU A 410 11.15 -3.30 -6.60
N TYR A 411 10.82 -2.22 -7.31
CA TYR A 411 11.50 -0.93 -7.19
C TYR A 411 11.41 -0.39 -5.76
N GLN A 412 10.21 -0.41 -5.19
CA GLN A 412 9.97 0.06 -3.83
C GLN A 412 10.75 -0.77 -2.81
N ILE A 413 10.81 -2.11 -2.97
CA ILE A 413 11.66 -2.99 -2.15
C ILE A 413 13.11 -2.52 -2.19
N ALA A 414 13.68 -2.34 -3.39
CA ALA A 414 15.07 -1.94 -3.54
C ALA A 414 15.36 -0.55 -2.94
N ARG A 415 14.42 0.40 -3.09
CA ARG A 415 14.52 1.74 -2.48
C ARG A 415 14.48 1.67 -0.96
N LEU A 416 13.57 0.89 -0.38
CA LEU A 416 13.46 0.71 1.06
C LEU A 416 14.70 0.01 1.64
N TRP A 417 15.23 -1.00 0.95
CA TRP A 417 16.50 -1.64 1.28
C TRP A 417 17.66 -0.65 1.27
N GLN A 418 17.75 0.20 0.24
CA GLN A 418 18.80 1.23 0.14
C GLN A 418 18.70 2.24 1.28
N GLN A 419 17.47 2.65 1.63
CA GLN A 419 17.20 3.54 2.77
C GLN A 419 17.62 2.86 4.08
N GLU A 420 17.18 1.63 4.34
CA GLU A 420 17.52 0.90 5.55
C GLU A 420 19.03 0.66 5.70
N LEU A 421 19.73 0.31 4.61
CA LEU A 421 21.20 0.19 4.64
C LEU A 421 21.87 1.54 4.89
N GLY A 422 21.35 2.62 4.31
CA GLY A 422 21.85 3.98 4.54
C GLY A 422 21.62 4.46 5.98
N ASP A 423 20.44 4.20 6.52
CA ASP A 423 20.07 4.49 7.91
C ASP A 423 20.92 3.66 8.86
N ARG A 424 21.11 2.37 8.58
CA ARG A 424 22.05 1.54 9.32
C ARG A 424 23.47 2.09 9.24
N PHE A 425 23.96 2.50 8.07
CA PHE A 425 25.33 3.00 7.92
C PHE A 425 25.58 4.33 8.66
N ARG A 426 24.66 5.31 8.51
CA ARG A 426 24.81 6.68 9.04
C ARG A 426 24.22 6.88 10.43
N GLY A 427 23.25 6.05 10.80
CA GLY A 427 22.49 6.21 12.02
C GLY A 427 23.31 5.90 13.26
N ILE A 428 22.92 6.52 14.35
CA ILE A 428 23.61 6.45 15.63
C ILE A 428 23.18 5.17 16.31
N ASP A 429 24.14 4.27 16.53
CA ASP A 429 23.88 3.00 17.19
C ASP A 429 23.65 3.21 18.69
N ILE A 430 22.46 2.85 19.16
CA ILE A 430 22.07 3.05 20.56
C ILE A 430 22.97 2.28 21.54
N ASN A 431 23.52 1.14 21.12
CA ASN A 431 24.35 0.30 21.96
C ASN A 431 25.73 0.90 22.20
N THR A 432 26.28 1.63 21.22
CA THR A 432 27.65 2.17 21.26
C THR A 432 27.71 3.70 21.43
N ALA A 433 26.61 4.41 21.22
CA ALA A 433 26.57 5.87 21.30
C ALA A 433 26.97 6.43 22.68
N HIS A 434 27.67 7.56 22.66
CA HIS A 434 28.00 8.30 23.87
C HIS A 434 26.75 9.03 24.41
N PRO A 435 26.58 9.18 25.74
CA PRO A 435 25.47 9.91 26.35
C PRO A 435 25.19 11.30 25.75
N GLU A 436 26.23 12.08 25.42
CA GLU A 436 26.09 13.40 24.79
C GLU A 436 25.47 13.32 23.39
N THR A 437 25.80 12.27 22.64
CA THR A 437 25.25 12.03 21.31
C THR A 437 23.77 11.67 21.40
N LEU A 438 23.38 10.81 22.35
CA LEU A 438 21.98 10.48 22.59
C LEU A 438 21.16 11.72 23.00
N ALA A 439 21.74 12.59 23.84
CA ALA A 439 21.11 13.86 24.22
C ALA A 439 20.92 14.81 23.01
N LYS A 440 21.93 14.91 22.12
CA LYS A 440 21.86 15.73 20.90
C LYS A 440 20.79 15.26 19.91
N ILE A 441 20.51 13.96 19.85
CA ILE A 441 19.50 13.40 18.95
C ILE A 441 18.08 13.79 19.39
N GLY A 442 17.87 13.93 20.71
CA GLY A 442 16.59 14.35 21.27
C GLY A 442 16.15 13.62 22.54
N PHE A 443 16.99 12.75 23.13
CA PHE A 443 16.67 12.11 24.41
C PHE A 443 16.94 13.05 25.59
N SER A 444 16.05 13.04 26.58
CA SER A 444 16.28 13.73 27.85
C SER A 444 17.39 13.05 28.68
N PRO A 445 18.04 13.75 29.62
CA PRO A 445 19.08 13.15 30.48
C PRO A 445 18.59 11.91 31.26
N GLN A 446 17.32 11.89 31.66
CA GLN A 446 16.70 10.76 32.35
C GLN A 446 16.55 9.55 31.40
N GLN A 447 16.05 9.77 30.18
CA GLN A 447 15.94 8.74 29.14
C GLN A 447 17.29 8.17 28.73
N VAL A 448 18.30 9.04 28.58
CA VAL A 448 19.68 8.60 28.30
C VAL A 448 20.16 7.67 29.42
N THR A 449 19.92 8.01 30.68
CA THR A 449 20.33 7.17 31.81
C THR A 449 19.64 5.81 31.80
N ALA A 450 18.34 5.76 31.48
CA ALA A 450 17.59 4.51 31.33
C ALA A 450 18.16 3.62 30.21
N ILE A 451 18.43 4.19 29.03
CA ILE A 451 19.08 3.51 27.90
C ILE A 451 20.44 2.95 28.31
N LEU A 452 21.25 3.75 29.01
CA LEU A 452 22.59 3.35 29.48
C LEU A 452 22.54 2.22 30.52
N ASN A 453 21.50 2.17 31.35
CA ASN A 453 21.32 1.10 32.32
C ASN A 453 20.85 -0.19 31.66
N TYR A 454 19.91 -0.10 30.71
CA TYR A 454 19.43 -1.25 29.96
C TYR A 454 20.54 -1.91 29.14
N ARG A 455 21.33 -1.12 28.40
CA ARG A 455 22.42 -1.65 27.55
C ARG A 455 23.53 -2.37 28.33
N LYS A 456 23.68 -2.09 29.63
CA LYS A 456 24.64 -2.81 30.50
C LYS A 456 24.20 -4.24 30.79
N GLN A 457 22.89 -4.50 30.76
CA GLN A 457 22.32 -5.82 30.99
C GLN A 457 22.31 -6.62 29.70
N GLN A 458 21.81 -6.02 28.61
CA GLN A 458 21.75 -6.63 27.29
C GLN A 458 21.74 -5.56 26.19
N PRO A 459 22.36 -5.83 25.02
CA PRO A 459 22.30 -4.91 23.90
C PRO A 459 20.88 -4.86 23.33
N PHE A 460 20.46 -3.68 22.86
CA PHE A 460 19.20 -3.52 22.15
C PHE A 460 19.27 -4.20 20.78
N VAL A 461 18.32 -5.09 20.48
CA VAL A 461 18.24 -5.82 19.21
C VAL A 461 17.24 -5.18 18.26
N ASN A 462 16.15 -4.62 18.78
CA ASN A 462 15.06 -4.04 17.99
C ASN A 462 14.49 -2.78 18.65
N SER A 463 13.66 -2.05 17.89
CA SER A 463 12.98 -0.84 18.34
C SER A 463 11.97 -1.06 19.47
N ASN A 464 11.37 -2.25 19.55
CA ASN A 464 10.38 -2.56 20.58
C ASN A 464 11.01 -2.55 21.98
N GLU A 465 12.28 -2.95 22.10
CA GLU A 465 13.00 -2.93 23.39
C GLU A 465 13.22 -1.52 23.94
N ILE A 466 13.35 -0.49 23.07
CA ILE A 466 13.35 0.91 23.52
C ILE A 466 11.97 1.30 24.03
N LEU A 467 10.91 0.92 23.32
CA LEU A 467 9.53 1.28 23.66
C LEU A 467 9.02 0.56 24.93
N ASN A 468 9.72 -0.50 25.37
CA ASN A 468 9.46 -1.18 26.64
C ASN A 468 10.08 -0.45 27.85
N LEU A 469 10.89 0.59 27.64
CA LEU A 469 11.41 1.41 28.73
C LEU A 469 10.33 2.39 29.19
N ASP A 470 9.96 2.33 30.47
CA ASP A 470 8.92 3.18 31.06
C ASP A 470 9.19 4.68 30.86
N GLU A 471 10.45 5.08 30.72
CA GLU A 471 10.88 6.47 30.54
C GLU A 471 10.78 6.99 29.09
N ILE A 472 10.59 6.12 28.10
CA ILE A 472 10.58 6.50 26.67
C ILE A 472 9.18 6.31 26.10
N ASP A 473 8.51 7.44 25.86
CA ASP A 473 7.22 7.46 25.20
C ASP A 473 7.34 7.35 23.67
N LEU A 474 6.25 6.87 23.04
CA LEU A 474 6.16 6.72 21.58
C LEU A 474 6.44 8.05 20.85
N ALA A 475 6.03 9.18 21.42
CA ALA A 475 6.25 10.50 20.83
C ALA A 475 7.74 10.89 20.82
N THR A 476 8.50 10.58 21.87
CA THR A 476 9.96 10.74 21.85
C THR A 476 10.57 9.83 20.80
N TYR A 477 10.23 8.54 20.79
CA TYR A 477 10.75 7.58 19.81
C TYR A 477 10.53 8.05 18.36
N ILE A 478 9.32 8.51 18.01
CA ILE A 478 9.01 9.00 16.66
C ILE A 478 9.93 10.16 16.24
N LYS A 479 10.36 11.03 17.15
CA LYS A 479 11.28 12.14 16.85
C LYS A 479 12.70 11.69 16.52
N VAL A 480 13.13 10.58 17.11
CA VAL A 480 14.52 10.12 17.07
C VAL A 480 14.74 8.88 16.19
N ARG A 481 13.68 8.15 15.84
CA ARG A 481 13.74 6.85 15.15
C ARG A 481 14.54 6.89 13.84
N ASP A 482 14.42 7.96 13.06
CA ASP A 482 15.05 8.08 11.73
C ASP A 482 16.59 8.23 11.84
N ARG A 483 17.11 8.42 13.06
CA ARG A 483 18.54 8.61 13.34
C ARG A 483 19.11 7.52 14.25
N LEU A 484 18.27 6.60 14.72
CA LEU A 484 18.64 5.53 15.64
C LEU A 484 18.73 4.20 14.93
N VAL A 485 19.73 3.42 15.31
CA VAL A 485 19.94 2.08 14.77
C VAL A 485 20.21 1.11 15.92
N PHE A 486 19.71 -0.12 15.76
CA PHE A 486 19.90 -1.23 16.68
C PHE A 486 20.91 -2.20 16.06
N ARG A 487 22.16 -2.17 16.55
CA ARG A 487 23.22 -3.05 16.04
C ARG A 487 24.00 -3.68 17.17
N LEU A 488 24.45 -4.92 16.95
CA LEU A 488 25.54 -5.48 17.71
C LEU A 488 26.85 -4.78 17.30
N PRO A 489 27.83 -4.64 18.20
CA PRO A 489 29.09 -3.95 17.89
C PRO A 489 29.79 -4.63 16.70
N ILE A 490 30.00 -3.86 15.63
CA ILE A 490 30.64 -4.32 14.39
C ILE A 490 32.14 -3.99 14.44
N SER A 491 32.99 -4.86 13.91
CA SER A 491 34.42 -4.56 13.71
C SER A 491 34.62 -3.48 12.65
N LEU A 492 35.80 -2.83 12.62
CA LEU A 492 36.15 -1.86 11.58
C LEU A 492 36.03 -2.45 10.15
N PHE A 493 36.37 -3.73 10.00
CA PHE A 493 36.21 -4.45 8.73
C PHE A 493 34.73 -4.63 8.37
N GLY A 494 33.87 -5.02 9.31
CA GLY A 494 32.44 -5.14 9.04
C GLY A 494 31.75 -3.80 8.74
N TRP A 495 32.25 -2.69 9.30
CA TRP A 495 31.79 -1.34 8.91
C TRP A 495 32.18 -1.00 7.47
N PHE A 496 33.41 -1.34 7.07
CA PHE A 496 33.88 -1.14 5.70
C PHE A 496 33.10 -2.00 4.69
N ASP A 497 32.87 -3.28 5.01
CA ASP A 497 32.07 -4.19 4.19
C ASP A 497 30.65 -3.66 4.00
N MET A 498 30.00 -3.21 5.08
CA MET A 498 28.66 -2.62 5.01
C MET A 498 28.62 -1.35 4.15
N GLY A 499 29.65 -0.51 4.24
CA GLY A 499 29.79 0.68 3.41
C GLY A 499 29.97 0.33 1.92
N LEU A 500 30.73 -0.72 1.64
CA LEU A 500 30.96 -1.22 0.28
C LEU A 500 29.69 -1.85 -0.30
N ASP A 501 28.94 -2.62 0.49
CA ASP A 501 27.64 -3.18 0.11
C ASP A 501 26.63 -2.07 -0.20
N TRP A 502 26.53 -1.05 0.66
CA TRP A 502 25.65 0.09 0.45
C TRP A 502 26.02 0.89 -0.81
N LEU A 503 27.31 1.17 -1.01
CA LEU A 503 27.80 1.86 -2.22
C LEU A 503 27.58 1.01 -3.48
N GLY A 504 27.90 -0.28 -3.43
CA GLY A 504 27.76 -1.21 -4.53
C GLY A 504 26.31 -1.37 -4.96
N LEU A 505 25.40 -1.59 -4.00
CA LEU A 505 23.97 -1.65 -4.26
C LEU A 505 23.44 -0.31 -4.80
N SER A 506 23.83 0.81 -4.19
CA SER A 506 23.41 2.15 -4.65
C SER A 506 23.85 2.41 -6.09
N LEU A 507 25.08 2.05 -6.43
CA LEU A 507 25.64 2.22 -7.77
C LEU A 507 24.96 1.27 -8.78
N LEU A 508 24.68 0.03 -8.40
CA LEU A 508 23.97 -0.94 -9.24
C LEU A 508 22.54 -0.48 -9.53
N LEU A 509 21.81 -0.07 -8.49
CA LEU A 509 20.45 0.47 -8.63
C LEU A 509 20.45 1.74 -9.47
N TRP A 510 21.45 2.61 -9.31
CA TRP A 510 21.57 3.83 -10.11
C TRP A 510 21.81 3.54 -11.60
N LEU A 511 22.81 2.71 -11.91
CA LEU A 511 23.21 2.38 -13.28
C LEU A 511 22.15 1.55 -14.05
N SER A 512 21.24 0.89 -13.34
CA SER A 512 20.17 0.09 -13.95
C SER A 512 18.78 0.71 -13.87
N CYS A 513 18.65 1.90 -13.27
CA CYS A 513 17.37 2.46 -12.86
C CYS A 513 16.55 1.42 -12.08
N TYR A 514 17.16 0.87 -11.03
CA TYR A 514 16.61 -0.16 -10.15
C TYR A 514 16.19 -1.45 -10.88
N GLY A 515 16.86 -1.74 -12.00
CA GLY A 515 16.64 -2.93 -12.81
C GLY A 515 15.51 -2.85 -13.82
N THR A 516 14.96 -1.66 -14.05
CA THR A 516 13.75 -1.49 -14.88
C THR A 516 14.03 -0.95 -16.27
N ASN A 517 15.22 -0.38 -16.51
CA ASN A 517 15.53 0.30 -17.76
C ASN A 517 16.63 -0.42 -18.56
N PHE A 518 16.21 -1.34 -19.43
CA PHE A 518 17.10 -2.02 -20.37
C PHE A 518 17.88 -1.03 -21.25
N GLY A 519 17.23 0.04 -21.73
CA GLY A 519 17.86 1.02 -22.61
C GLY A 519 19.04 1.76 -21.95
N LEU A 520 18.92 2.06 -20.66
CA LEU A 520 20.01 2.65 -19.87
C LEU A 520 21.19 1.69 -19.74
N VAL A 521 20.93 0.45 -19.32
CA VAL A 521 21.97 -0.58 -19.17
C VAL A 521 22.67 -0.84 -20.49
N PHE A 522 21.90 -0.99 -21.57
CA PHE A 522 22.43 -1.16 -22.93
C PHE A 522 23.32 0.03 -23.35
N GLY A 523 22.91 1.27 -23.05
CA GLY A 523 23.72 2.47 -23.32
C GLY A 523 25.05 2.49 -22.57
N ILE A 524 25.04 2.12 -21.28
CA ILE A 524 26.24 1.97 -20.45
C ILE A 524 27.18 0.90 -21.03
N GLY A 525 26.62 -0.22 -21.47
CA GLY A 525 27.37 -1.29 -22.14
C GLY A 525 28.06 -0.82 -23.41
N LEU A 526 27.33 -0.15 -24.31
CA LEU A 526 27.88 0.37 -25.57
C LEU A 526 29.04 1.36 -25.34
N LEU A 527 28.87 2.28 -24.38
CA LEU A 527 29.89 3.27 -24.05
C LEU A 527 31.15 2.62 -23.46
N THR A 528 30.96 1.62 -22.58
CA THR A 528 32.06 0.86 -21.97
C THR A 528 32.83 0.05 -23.01
N ILE A 529 32.12 -0.62 -23.92
CA ILE A 529 32.71 -1.36 -25.03
C ILE A 529 33.54 -0.41 -25.92
N ALA A 530 32.96 0.72 -26.35
CA ALA A 530 33.67 1.70 -27.16
C ALA A 530 34.94 2.24 -26.47
N TYR A 531 34.86 2.55 -25.17
CA TYR A 531 36.00 3.03 -24.38
C TYR A 531 37.16 2.04 -24.39
N PHE A 532 36.92 0.79 -24.00
CA PHE A 532 37.98 -0.22 -23.95
C PHE A 532 38.52 -0.55 -25.35
N SER A 533 37.68 -0.57 -26.39
CA SER A 533 38.13 -0.78 -27.77
C SER A 533 39.08 0.30 -28.25
N GLY A 534 38.76 1.57 -27.99
CA GLY A 534 39.66 2.69 -28.30
C GLY A 534 40.95 2.62 -27.49
N LEU A 535 40.88 2.23 -26.22
CA LEU A 535 42.03 2.09 -25.33
C LEU A 535 42.97 0.95 -25.78
N PHE A 536 42.46 -0.22 -26.12
CA PHE A 536 43.29 -1.33 -26.61
C PHE A 536 43.88 -1.03 -27.99
N TRP A 537 43.10 -0.41 -28.88
CA TRP A 537 43.62 0.05 -30.16
C TRP A 537 44.77 1.05 -29.95
N TRP A 538 44.62 2.01 -29.03
CA TRP A 538 45.70 2.93 -28.68
C TRP A 538 46.93 2.21 -28.13
N ILE A 539 46.77 1.32 -27.15
CA ILE A 539 47.87 0.55 -26.55
C ILE A 539 48.61 -0.26 -27.62
N ASP A 540 47.87 -0.85 -28.55
CA ASP A 540 48.43 -1.65 -29.64
C ASP A 540 49.21 -0.77 -30.63
N ARG A 541 48.73 0.44 -30.93
CA ARG A 541 49.39 1.38 -31.85
C ARG A 541 50.60 2.12 -31.24
N ASP A 542 50.60 2.37 -29.94
CA ASP A 542 51.70 3.06 -29.25
C ASP A 542 52.96 2.18 -29.06
N ARG A 543 52.86 0.86 -29.34
CA ARG A 543 54.00 -0.07 -29.32
C ARG A 543 54.91 0.16 -30.55
N GLN A 544 56.19 0.40 -30.31
CA GLN A 544 57.19 0.54 -31.38
C GLN A 544 57.53 -0.86 -31.92
N TYR A 545 56.98 -1.22 -33.07
CA TYR A 545 57.37 -2.41 -33.83
C TYR A 545 58.54 -2.06 -34.77
N LEU A 546 59.72 -2.64 -34.56
CA LEU A 546 60.82 -2.63 -35.53
C LEU A 546 60.79 -3.91 -36.40
N PRO A 547 61.16 -3.83 -37.69
CA PRO A 547 61.92 -2.74 -38.27
C PRO A 547 61.11 -1.64 -38.98
N HIS A 548 59.79 -1.73 -39.13
CA HIS A 548 58.99 -0.67 -39.78
C HIS A 548 57.71 -0.38 -38.99
N GLN A 549 57.54 0.89 -38.58
CA GLN A 549 56.26 1.40 -38.08
C GLN A 549 55.21 1.26 -39.19
N THR A 550 54.31 0.30 -39.07
CA THR A 550 53.11 0.26 -39.89
C THR A 550 52.15 1.33 -39.34
N LEU A 551 52.31 2.58 -39.81
CA LEU A 551 51.27 3.59 -39.65
C LEU A 551 49.93 2.98 -40.08
N PRO A 552 48.86 3.09 -39.27
CA PRO A 552 47.57 2.52 -39.66
C PRO A 552 47.16 3.12 -41.01
N HIS A 553 46.68 2.27 -41.92
CA HIS A 553 46.09 2.79 -43.14
C HIS A 553 44.96 3.76 -42.77
N LEU A 554 44.87 4.91 -43.46
CA LEU A 554 43.84 5.91 -43.19
C LEU A 554 42.44 5.28 -43.10
N GLY A 555 42.16 4.26 -43.92
CA GLY A 555 40.91 3.51 -43.85
C GLY A 555 40.66 2.80 -42.51
N GLU A 556 41.66 2.13 -41.93
CA GLU A 556 41.51 1.43 -40.64
C GLU A 556 41.30 2.41 -39.49
N SER A 557 42.08 3.49 -39.44
CA SER A 557 41.88 4.58 -38.47
C SER A 557 40.51 5.23 -38.64
N LEU A 558 40.04 5.44 -39.87
CA LEU A 558 38.71 5.99 -40.14
C LEU A 558 37.60 5.02 -39.71
N TRP A 559 37.76 3.71 -39.91
CA TRP A 559 36.79 2.70 -39.44
C TRP A 559 36.80 2.58 -37.92
N MET A 560 37.95 2.60 -37.27
CA MET A 560 38.08 2.53 -35.82
C MET A 560 37.53 3.80 -35.16
N LEU A 561 37.94 4.99 -35.62
CA LEU A 561 37.40 6.26 -35.11
C LEU A 561 35.91 6.39 -35.43
N GLY A 562 35.48 6.01 -36.64
CA GLY A 562 34.08 6.04 -37.04
C GLY A 562 33.21 5.13 -36.18
N SER A 563 33.61 3.87 -35.99
CA SER A 563 32.89 2.93 -35.12
C SER A 563 32.90 3.35 -33.65
N PHE A 564 34.01 3.91 -33.15
CA PHE A 564 34.11 4.49 -31.81
C PHE A 564 33.13 5.65 -31.62
N ILE A 565 33.07 6.58 -32.57
CA ILE A 565 32.14 7.72 -32.54
C ILE A 565 30.70 7.21 -32.60
N ILE A 566 30.39 6.27 -33.51
CA ILE A 566 29.04 5.71 -33.65
C ILE A 566 28.59 5.02 -32.36
N LEU A 567 29.39 4.11 -31.80
CA LEU A 567 28.99 3.39 -30.58
C LEU A 567 28.92 4.32 -29.36
N SER A 568 29.84 5.28 -29.24
CA SER A 568 29.82 6.27 -28.15
C SER A 568 28.60 7.19 -28.26
N THR A 569 28.25 7.65 -29.47
CA THR A 569 27.06 8.49 -29.70
C THR A 569 25.77 7.74 -29.42
N PHE A 570 25.62 6.49 -29.88
CA PHE A 570 24.46 5.66 -29.52
C PHE A 570 24.39 5.38 -28.01
N GLY A 571 25.52 5.09 -27.38
CA GLY A 571 25.62 4.89 -25.93
C GLY A 571 25.19 6.14 -25.14
N LEU A 572 25.72 7.31 -25.53
CA LEU A 572 25.36 8.59 -24.92
C LEU A 572 23.88 8.91 -25.14
N LEU A 573 23.36 8.79 -26.37
CA LEU A 573 21.93 9.01 -26.66
C LEU A 573 21.03 8.11 -25.82
N ALA A 574 21.39 6.83 -25.67
CA ALA A 574 20.67 5.90 -24.82
C ALA A 574 20.68 6.32 -23.34
N ILE A 575 21.82 6.78 -22.81
CA ILE A 575 21.91 7.30 -21.43
C ILE A 575 21.08 8.57 -21.26
N PHE A 576 21.21 9.55 -22.15
CA PHE A 576 20.47 10.82 -22.07
C PHE A 576 18.96 10.67 -22.23
N ARG A 577 18.51 9.66 -22.99
CA ARG A 577 17.08 9.37 -23.16
C ARG A 577 16.46 8.66 -21.96
N ASN A 578 17.23 7.81 -21.28
CA ASN A 578 16.70 6.83 -20.32
C ASN A 578 17.08 7.12 -18.86
N SER A 579 18.14 7.92 -18.62
CA SER A 579 18.58 8.31 -17.28
C SER A 579 17.84 9.56 -16.82
N ALA A 580 17.39 9.56 -15.56
CA ALA A 580 16.84 10.76 -14.92
C ALA A 580 17.91 11.84 -14.69
N GLN A 581 19.18 11.44 -14.53
CA GLN A 581 20.31 12.33 -14.26
C GLN A 581 21.53 11.87 -15.08
N PRO A 582 21.59 12.20 -16.39
CA PRO A 582 22.57 11.65 -17.31
C PRO A 582 24.02 12.00 -16.93
N TRP A 583 24.25 13.22 -16.42
CA TRP A 583 25.58 13.65 -15.99
C TRP A 583 26.09 12.87 -14.78
N LEU A 584 25.24 12.57 -13.80
CA LEU A 584 25.64 11.75 -12.65
C LEU A 584 25.94 10.32 -13.09
N THR A 585 25.12 9.74 -13.98
CA THR A 585 25.42 8.41 -14.55
C THR A 585 26.76 8.37 -15.27
N LEU A 586 27.11 9.41 -16.03
CA LEU A 586 28.43 9.52 -16.68
C LEU A 586 29.56 9.68 -15.68
N LEU A 587 29.37 10.44 -14.60
CA LEU A 587 30.36 10.60 -13.53
C LEU A 587 30.62 9.27 -12.82
N CYS A 588 29.57 8.54 -12.44
CA CYS A 588 29.69 7.22 -11.84
C CYS A 588 30.40 6.24 -12.79
N LEU A 589 30.04 6.25 -14.07
CA LEU A 589 30.67 5.42 -15.08
C LEU A 589 32.15 5.78 -15.27
N ALA A 590 32.50 7.07 -15.31
CA ALA A 590 33.89 7.52 -15.39
C ALA A 590 34.70 7.14 -14.14
N ALA A 591 34.11 7.22 -12.95
CA ALA A 591 34.76 6.80 -11.70
C ALA A 591 35.11 5.30 -11.69
N ILE A 592 34.36 4.48 -12.43
CA ILE A 592 34.68 3.07 -12.63
C ILE A 592 35.73 2.95 -13.75
N LEU A 593 35.44 3.47 -14.94
CA LEU A 593 36.21 3.17 -16.16
C LEU A 593 37.58 3.85 -16.23
N VAL A 594 37.79 5.01 -15.61
CA VAL A 594 38.98 5.84 -15.84
C VAL A 594 40.14 5.53 -14.90
N PRO A 595 39.98 5.42 -13.56
CA PRO A 595 41.12 5.42 -12.63
C PRO A 595 42.08 4.25 -12.81
N LEU A 596 41.55 3.02 -12.92
CA LEU A 596 42.40 1.82 -13.05
C LEU A 596 43.10 1.77 -14.42
N PRO A 597 42.40 1.92 -15.56
CA PRO A 597 43.07 1.94 -16.86
C PRO A 597 44.08 3.07 -17.02
N THR A 598 43.80 4.27 -16.49
CA THR A 598 44.79 5.38 -16.52
C THR A 598 46.01 5.11 -15.64
N CYS A 599 45.83 4.49 -14.48
CA CYS A 599 46.95 4.06 -13.62
C CYS A 599 47.83 3.01 -14.33
N PHE A 600 47.21 1.99 -14.94
CA PHE A 600 47.94 0.98 -15.70
C PHE A 600 48.64 1.55 -16.93
N LEU A 601 47.97 2.43 -17.69
CA LEU A 601 48.59 3.16 -18.79
C LEU A 601 49.77 4.01 -18.31
N GLY A 602 49.62 4.75 -17.21
CA GLY A 602 50.70 5.55 -16.63
C GLY A 602 51.91 4.72 -16.21
N SER A 603 51.69 3.54 -15.59
CA SER A 603 52.75 2.58 -15.28
C SER A 603 53.45 2.07 -16.54
N LEU A 604 52.67 1.70 -17.56
CA LEU A 604 53.16 1.19 -18.83
C LEU A 604 54.00 2.25 -19.57
N TYR A 605 53.53 3.50 -19.64
CA TYR A 605 54.27 4.60 -20.25
C TYR A 605 55.54 4.94 -19.48
N ARG A 606 55.51 4.92 -18.14
CA ARG A 606 56.72 5.15 -17.32
C ARG A 606 57.79 4.09 -17.61
N ARG A 607 57.41 2.81 -17.68
CA ARG A 607 58.34 1.70 -17.95
C ARG A 607 58.86 1.67 -19.39
N LYS A 608 58.09 2.17 -20.36
CA LYS A 608 58.53 2.37 -21.75
C LYS A 608 59.76 3.25 -21.86
N PHE A 609 59.87 4.28 -21.01
CA PHE A 609 61.05 5.16 -20.97
C PHE A 609 62.23 4.56 -20.18
N GLU A 610 62.00 3.57 -19.34
CA GLU A 610 63.01 3.01 -18.42
C GLU A 610 63.68 1.71 -18.94
N SER A 611 63.19 1.06 -20.00
CA SER A 611 63.72 -0.25 -20.44
C SER A 611 63.82 -0.45 -21.96
N GLU A 612 64.98 -0.93 -22.46
CA GLU A 612 65.20 -1.39 -23.85
C GLU A 612 64.36 -2.63 -24.21
N SER A 613 63.88 -3.37 -23.19
CA SER A 613 63.10 -4.60 -23.31
C SER A 613 61.70 -4.41 -23.92
N PHE A 614 61.22 -3.18 -24.03
CA PHE A 614 59.91 -2.85 -24.59
C PHE A 614 59.83 -3.26 -26.08
N GLU A 615 60.97 -3.20 -26.78
CA GLU A 615 61.12 -3.57 -28.20
C GLU A 615 60.92 -5.07 -28.48
N LEU A 616 60.97 -5.93 -27.45
CA LEU A 616 60.83 -7.39 -27.56
C LEU A 616 59.50 -7.92 -27.01
N SER A 617 58.61 -7.04 -26.54
CA SER A 617 57.30 -7.43 -26.01
C SER A 617 56.28 -7.71 -27.12
N TYR A 618 55.82 -8.95 -27.24
CA TYR A 618 54.73 -9.33 -28.14
C TYR A 618 53.78 -10.29 -27.44
N PHE A 619 52.51 -10.29 -27.85
CA PHE A 619 51.52 -11.26 -27.38
C PHE A 619 51.84 -12.65 -27.95
N VAL A 620 52.01 -13.65 -27.10
CA VAL A 620 52.41 -15.01 -27.51
C VAL A 620 51.29 -16.03 -27.33
N GLU A 621 50.97 -16.79 -28.38
CA GLU A 621 50.07 -17.94 -28.31
C GLU A 621 50.73 -19.14 -27.59
N GLU A 622 50.17 -19.65 -26.50
CA GLU A 622 50.78 -20.75 -25.75
C GLU A 622 50.22 -22.13 -26.16
N GLY A 623 50.81 -22.77 -27.18
CA GLY A 623 50.35 -24.06 -27.72
C GLY A 623 50.68 -25.32 -26.89
N THR A 624 50.84 -25.24 -25.57
CA THR A 624 51.14 -26.42 -24.72
C THR A 624 49.90 -26.89 -23.95
N LEU A 625 49.33 -28.01 -24.43
CA LEU A 625 48.28 -28.87 -23.85
C LEU A 625 46.86 -28.28 -23.72
N ARG A 626 45.92 -28.98 -24.39
CA ARG A 626 44.46 -28.82 -24.32
C ARG A 626 43.96 -28.87 -22.87
N GLN A 627 43.74 -27.72 -22.25
CA GLN A 627 42.98 -27.60 -21.02
C GLN A 627 41.79 -26.67 -21.25
N LEU A 628 40.67 -26.97 -20.59
CA LEU A 628 39.44 -26.20 -20.68
C LEU A 628 39.64 -24.85 -19.98
N ARG A 629 39.78 -23.74 -20.74
CA ARG A 629 40.12 -22.41 -20.20
C ARG A 629 39.40 -21.29 -20.98
N LEU A 630 39.05 -20.21 -20.27
CA LEU A 630 38.29 -19.06 -20.78
C LEU A 630 39.17 -18.20 -21.71
N ALA A 631 38.64 -17.85 -22.90
CA ALA A 631 39.32 -16.95 -23.84
C ALA A 631 39.18 -15.49 -23.37
N ILE A 632 40.31 -14.79 -23.21
CA ILE A 632 40.37 -13.45 -22.62
C ILE A 632 40.85 -12.45 -23.67
N GLY A 633 39.91 -11.81 -24.38
CA GLY A 633 40.19 -10.72 -25.33
C GLY A 633 40.91 -11.14 -26.63
N ARG A 634 40.57 -10.51 -27.75
CA ARG A 634 41.29 -10.66 -29.03
C ARG A 634 42.21 -9.48 -29.27
N LEU A 635 43.26 -9.35 -28.46
CA LEU A 635 44.44 -8.60 -28.91
C LEU A 635 45.12 -9.41 -30.03
N PRO A 636 45.69 -8.78 -31.07
CA PRO A 636 46.37 -9.51 -32.14
C PRO A 636 47.56 -10.31 -31.57
N ILE A 637 47.53 -11.64 -31.69
CA ILE A 637 48.55 -12.54 -31.10
C ILE A 637 49.55 -12.98 -32.15
N VAL A 638 50.83 -13.02 -31.75
CA VAL A 638 51.94 -13.53 -32.56
C VAL A 638 52.25 -14.98 -32.14
N PRO A 639 52.37 -15.93 -33.10
CA PRO A 639 52.64 -17.34 -32.78
C PRO A 639 53.94 -17.55 -31.97
N ARG A 640 53.94 -18.48 -31.00
CA ARG A 640 55.11 -18.76 -30.12
C ARG A 640 56.34 -19.24 -30.87
N TYR A 641 56.19 -20.15 -31.82
CA TYR A 641 57.32 -20.71 -32.54
C TYR A 641 57.72 -19.82 -33.72
N PRO A 642 58.99 -19.41 -33.84
CA PRO A 642 59.48 -18.59 -34.93
C PRO A 642 59.20 -19.14 -36.34
N LEU A 643 59.07 -20.47 -36.47
CA LEU A 643 58.72 -21.16 -37.72
C LEU A 643 57.27 -20.92 -38.17
N PHE A 644 56.34 -20.68 -37.24
CA PHE A 644 54.95 -20.31 -37.53
C PHE A 644 54.75 -18.79 -37.48
N ARG A 645 55.77 -18.02 -37.10
CA ARG A 645 55.81 -16.58 -37.34
C ARG A 645 56.15 -16.38 -38.81
N GLU A 646 55.13 -16.43 -39.67
CA GLU A 646 55.25 -15.88 -41.02
C GLU A 646 55.61 -14.40 -40.87
N ARG A 647 56.91 -14.11 -40.96
CA ARG A 647 57.54 -12.98 -40.27
C ARG A 647 57.18 -11.59 -40.82
N TYR A 648 56.27 -11.46 -41.80
CA TYR A 648 55.92 -10.16 -42.40
C TYR A 648 54.50 -10.06 -42.97
N LEU A 649 53.54 -10.89 -42.54
CA LEU A 649 52.15 -10.64 -42.93
C LEU A 649 51.54 -9.62 -41.97
N PRO A 650 51.22 -8.38 -42.41
CA PRO A 650 50.33 -7.53 -41.63
C PRO A 650 49.04 -8.32 -41.37
N LEU A 651 48.40 -8.10 -40.22
CA LEU A 651 47.05 -8.61 -39.92
C LEU A 651 46.23 -8.60 -41.20
N LEU A 652 45.89 -9.77 -41.78
CA LEU A 652 45.37 -9.94 -43.15
C LEU A 652 44.57 -8.70 -43.61
N LEU A 653 45.26 -7.74 -44.24
CA LEU A 653 44.77 -6.37 -44.43
C LEU A 653 43.65 -6.31 -45.49
N ASP A 654 43.57 -7.35 -46.32
CA ASP A 654 42.52 -7.52 -47.32
C ASP A 654 41.14 -7.76 -46.69
N ARG A 655 41.08 -8.10 -45.40
CA ARG A 655 39.83 -8.20 -44.65
C ARG A 655 39.57 -6.89 -43.90
N ARG A 656 38.73 -6.04 -44.48
CA ARG A 656 38.22 -4.74 -43.95
C ARG A 656 37.57 -4.78 -42.53
N TRP A 657 37.66 -5.89 -41.82
CA TRP A 657 36.97 -6.20 -40.56
C TRP A 657 37.94 -6.33 -39.37
N ASN A 658 39.25 -6.11 -39.53
CA ASN A 658 40.25 -6.31 -38.46
C ASN A 658 40.04 -5.39 -37.24
N TRP A 659 39.48 -4.20 -37.43
CA TRP A 659 39.16 -3.27 -36.34
C TRP A 659 38.12 -3.83 -35.35
N LEU A 660 37.29 -4.81 -35.76
CA LEU A 660 36.33 -5.47 -34.87
C LEU A 660 37.00 -6.36 -33.81
N ASN A 661 38.28 -6.71 -33.96
CA ASN A 661 38.99 -7.50 -32.96
C ASN A 661 39.16 -6.75 -31.63
N TYR A 662 39.18 -5.41 -31.67
CA TYR A 662 39.23 -4.57 -30.46
C TYR A 662 37.89 -4.47 -29.73
N TYR A 663 36.79 -4.88 -30.37
CA TYR A 663 35.45 -4.84 -29.80
C TYR A 663 35.11 -6.15 -29.10
N ASP A 664 35.01 -6.09 -27.77
CA ASP A 664 34.55 -7.23 -26.97
C ASP A 664 33.02 -7.27 -26.92
N PHE A 665 32.40 -7.90 -27.91
CA PHE A 665 30.99 -8.25 -27.90
C PHE A 665 30.77 -9.56 -27.13
N SER A 666 31.06 -9.55 -25.83
CA SER A 666 31.24 -10.71 -24.96
C SER A 666 30.07 -11.71 -24.83
N LEU A 667 28.91 -11.48 -25.47
CA LEU A 667 27.95 -12.56 -25.78
C LEU A 667 28.58 -13.64 -26.69
N ASN A 668 29.48 -13.26 -27.60
CA ASN A 668 30.14 -14.16 -28.54
C ASN A 668 31.30 -14.97 -27.89
N ASN A 669 31.77 -14.55 -26.71
CA ASN A 669 32.76 -15.28 -25.91
C ASN A 669 32.10 -16.28 -24.94
N LEU A 670 30.87 -15.99 -24.47
CA LEU A 670 30.10 -16.90 -23.62
C LEU A 670 29.69 -18.20 -24.35
N PHE A 671 29.37 -18.11 -25.65
CA PHE A 671 29.01 -19.27 -26.49
C PHE A 671 30.23 -20.01 -27.09
N LYS A 672 31.45 -19.48 -26.95
CA LYS A 672 32.70 -20.16 -27.33
C LYS A 672 33.25 -20.98 -26.15
N PHE A 673 32.43 -21.87 -25.61
CA PHE A 673 32.91 -23.00 -24.82
C PHE A 673 33.62 -23.97 -25.77
N GLY A 674 34.91 -23.75 -26.01
CA GLY A 674 35.70 -24.58 -26.91
C GLY A 674 37.18 -24.25 -26.81
N PHE A 675 38.01 -25.30 -26.91
CA PHE A 675 39.47 -25.27 -26.86
C PHE A 675 40.05 -24.17 -27.75
N ASN A 676 40.33 -23.00 -27.20
CA ASN A 676 41.10 -21.93 -27.85
C ASN A 676 42.08 -21.35 -26.82
N ASP A 677 43.33 -21.81 -26.90
CA ASP A 677 44.45 -21.41 -26.04
C ASP A 677 45.07 -20.09 -26.53
N ILE A 678 44.37 -18.98 -26.28
CA ILE A 678 44.95 -17.66 -26.45
C ILE A 678 45.30 -17.10 -25.08
N ARG A 679 46.59 -17.11 -24.74
CA ARG A 679 47.11 -16.37 -23.58
C ARG A 679 47.59 -15.01 -24.02
N LEU A 680 47.16 -13.97 -23.30
CA LEU A 680 47.81 -12.67 -23.36
C LEU A 680 49.13 -12.75 -22.59
N ARG A 681 50.21 -13.19 -23.23
CA ARG A 681 51.53 -13.18 -22.60
C ARG A 681 52.40 -12.15 -23.31
N ASP A 682 52.57 -11.01 -22.65
CA ASP A 682 53.68 -10.12 -22.92
C ASP A 682 54.94 -10.77 -22.31
N THR A 683 55.98 -10.98 -23.12
CA THR A 683 57.23 -11.63 -22.71
C THR A 683 57.99 -10.85 -21.63
N HIS A 684 57.76 -9.53 -21.52
CA HIS A 684 58.49 -8.64 -20.61
C HIS A 684 57.60 -7.79 -19.69
N LEU A 685 56.29 -7.67 -19.96
CA LEU A 685 55.29 -6.96 -19.12
C LEU A 685 54.01 -7.78 -18.87
N PRO A 686 54.08 -9.05 -18.41
CA PRO A 686 52.92 -9.96 -18.37
C PRO A 686 51.82 -9.54 -17.38
N GLY A 687 52.13 -8.67 -16.40
CA GLY A 687 51.17 -8.29 -15.35
C GLY A 687 50.17 -7.22 -15.79
N GLU A 688 50.62 -6.09 -16.32
CA GLU A 688 49.80 -4.87 -16.41
C GLU A 688 48.70 -4.93 -17.48
N ILE A 689 49.02 -5.35 -18.70
CA ILE A 689 47.99 -5.49 -19.76
C ILE A 689 47.06 -6.66 -19.44
N ALA A 690 47.59 -7.78 -18.92
CA ALA A 690 46.75 -8.88 -18.48
C ALA A 690 45.77 -8.43 -17.39
N SER A 691 46.23 -7.64 -16.40
CA SER A 691 45.36 -7.04 -15.38
C SER A 691 44.30 -6.12 -15.97
N LEU A 692 44.62 -5.32 -17.00
CA LEU A 692 43.65 -4.45 -17.66
C LEU A 692 42.60 -5.23 -18.47
N VAL A 693 42.99 -6.32 -19.12
CA VAL A 693 42.04 -7.23 -19.79
C VAL A 693 41.17 -7.97 -18.76
N TRP A 694 41.75 -8.46 -17.66
CA TRP A 694 40.97 -9.04 -16.55
C TRP A 694 39.98 -8.04 -15.97
N TYR A 695 40.38 -6.78 -15.85
CA TYR A 695 39.52 -5.71 -15.38
C TYR A 695 38.33 -5.48 -16.32
N GLN A 696 38.57 -5.37 -17.64
CA GLN A 696 37.50 -5.30 -18.65
C GLN A 696 36.57 -6.53 -18.56
N TRP A 697 37.13 -7.73 -18.40
CA TRP A 697 36.35 -8.97 -18.36
C TRP A 697 35.45 -9.06 -17.10
N ILE A 698 35.96 -8.67 -15.94
CA ILE A 698 35.17 -8.59 -14.70
C ILE A 698 34.02 -7.59 -14.86
N LEU A 699 34.29 -6.41 -15.43
CA LEU A 699 33.25 -5.43 -15.74
C LEU A 699 32.24 -5.98 -16.76
N GLY A 700 32.70 -6.72 -17.77
CA GLY A 700 31.85 -7.38 -18.76
C GLY A 700 30.92 -8.41 -18.13
N LEU A 701 31.42 -9.22 -17.18
CA LEU A 701 30.61 -10.19 -16.45
C LEU A 701 29.56 -9.48 -15.58
N LEU A 702 29.96 -8.44 -14.83
CA LEU A 702 29.04 -7.62 -14.05
C LEU A 702 27.96 -6.97 -14.94
N TYR A 703 28.35 -6.45 -16.10
CA TYR A 703 27.42 -5.91 -17.10
C TYR A 703 26.44 -6.95 -17.60
N ILE A 704 26.90 -8.16 -17.95
CA ILE A 704 26.03 -9.24 -18.42
C ILE A 704 25.05 -9.67 -17.32
N THR A 705 25.53 -9.81 -16.08
CA THR A 705 24.65 -10.11 -14.93
C THR A 705 23.61 -9.02 -14.75
N LEU A 706 24.01 -7.74 -14.81
CA LEU A 706 23.10 -6.62 -14.73
C LEU A 706 22.09 -6.61 -15.88
N LEU A 707 22.55 -6.86 -17.11
CA LEU A 707 21.74 -6.93 -18.31
C LEU A 707 20.69 -8.04 -18.18
N PHE A 708 21.08 -9.26 -17.83
CA PHE A 708 20.14 -10.37 -17.63
C PHE A 708 19.17 -10.10 -16.48
N TRP A 709 19.65 -9.53 -15.37
CA TRP A 709 18.80 -9.14 -14.25
C TRP A 709 17.77 -8.08 -14.65
N THR A 710 18.14 -7.10 -15.46
CA THR A 710 17.17 -6.12 -16.00
C THR A 710 16.21 -6.76 -17.00
N LEU A 711 16.73 -7.61 -17.88
CA LEU A 711 15.96 -8.25 -18.94
C LEU A 711 14.91 -9.21 -18.35
N SER A 712 15.26 -9.92 -17.28
CA SER A 712 14.35 -10.80 -16.54
C SER A 712 13.21 -10.05 -15.85
N ARG A 713 13.42 -8.78 -15.50
CA ARG A 713 12.38 -7.90 -14.92
C ARG A 713 11.53 -7.20 -15.98
N THR A 714 12.09 -6.93 -17.16
CA THR A 714 11.41 -6.20 -18.25
C THR A 714 10.63 -7.10 -19.22
N ILE A 715 11.05 -8.35 -19.45
CA ILE A 715 10.42 -9.24 -20.44
C ILE A 715 9.57 -10.31 -19.74
N PRO A 716 8.24 -10.36 -19.98
CA PRO A 716 7.38 -11.41 -19.44
C PRO A 716 7.85 -12.80 -19.88
N GLY A 717 7.90 -13.76 -18.96
CA GLY A 717 8.23 -15.16 -19.26
C GLY A 717 9.72 -15.51 -19.32
N LEU A 718 10.63 -14.52 -19.40
CA LEU A 718 12.08 -14.81 -19.40
C LEU A 718 12.59 -15.31 -18.03
N ASN A 719 11.90 -14.97 -16.94
CA ASN A 719 12.15 -15.53 -15.61
C ASN A 719 11.99 -17.06 -15.57
N LEU A 720 11.08 -17.65 -16.36
CA LEU A 720 10.93 -19.12 -16.41
C LEU A 720 12.17 -19.82 -16.98
N LEU A 721 12.95 -19.15 -17.83
CA LEU A 721 14.19 -19.70 -18.40
C LEU A 721 15.41 -19.53 -17.47
N ILE A 722 15.43 -18.46 -16.66
CA ILE A 722 16.56 -18.17 -15.76
C ILE A 722 16.41 -18.87 -14.40
N TYR A 723 15.17 -19.13 -13.95
CA TYR A 723 14.87 -19.77 -12.66
C TYR A 723 14.49 -21.27 -12.74
N LEU A 724 14.71 -21.94 -13.88
CA LEU A 724 14.65 -23.41 -13.92
C LEU A 724 15.81 -24.00 -13.11
N LYS A 725 15.56 -24.18 -11.81
CA LYS A 725 16.24 -25.12 -10.92
C LYS A 725 15.24 -25.78 -9.99
#